data_AF-A0A1X2AG84-F1
#
_entry.id   AF-A0A1X2AG84-F1
#
_cell.length_a   1.000
_cell.length_b   1.000
_cell.length_c   1.000
_cell.angle_alpha   90.00
_cell.angle_beta   90.00
_cell.angle_gamma   90.00
#
_symmetry.space_group_name_H-M   'P 1'
#
loop_
_entity.id
_entity.type
_entity.pdbx_description
1 polymer ?
#
loop_
_entity_poly.entity_id
_entity_poly.type
_entity_poly.pdbx_seq_one_letter_code
_entity_poly.pdbx_strand_id
1 'polypeptide(L)'
;MAGLRQTIGAAYATAAPSTTAVAAAAQDEVSAAIAKLFATYAQEQQALSAQVEAFHAGFVHALDSAGAAYAAAEAANTSPLQSALDAVNGPVQALTGRPLIGDGADATTPGGNGGDGGILWGNGGNGAAGAPGTGQNGGNGGSAGFFGHGGNGGAGASATTAGVGGGNGGAGGRNGLLGGGPAGYGGAGGNGGSSTVPGLVGGAGGNGGAGGTSESLFGGSGGAGGAGGNGGDSATGATGAPGSPGSSFAGGAGGAGGAGGSAVGFLSSGGHGGQGGSGGNGGAGGTGGVGDFSINNGTGGAGGAGGLGGLAGAGGAGGSAGIFGTPGGSGAGGTTGTSGAGGAGGNGAAGTALHPDGGNGGAGGSGSSGGQGGTGGDAAGNGHGGNGGAGGAAFAQTGTGGNGGDGGSGAGNGNGGNGGAGGAAISQGGNGGKGGDAPGSGNGGTGGAGASVSTVGTGAVAPGTGGAGGNSTGGVGGAGGAGGAVVIQNASSAVPVVGGTGGNGGSGTFGGAGGAGGQVITAGAGNTTGGHGGDGGTASIGLGGAGGAGGSVQFQNGASSAAVTGGTGGTGGNGSSGGVGGAGGVVVTNGFGAALGGDGGGGGTGSGGVGGAGGAGGSVQFQNGGSSAAVTGGGGGTGGSGASGGAGGAGGVVVTNGTGDTTGGHGGAGGAAGTGVGGVGGAGGGVAIQSAASSGIATGGGGGIGGNGASGGAGGAGGQVLTNGTGAVNAGVGGDGGTGTTGVGGAGGAGGGVAIQSAASSVAVTGGVGGKGGNGASGGGGGVGGAVLTNGTGATTGGHGGDGGSGTTGVGGTGGAGGGVAIQSTSSPAAGTGGAGGTGGNGSSGGAGGAGGAVQTNGTGNTTGGHGGDGGTGSNGVGGAGGNGGGVAIQGTSSGTGTGGDAGQGGGGSSGGAGGNGGAVITNGTGAVTGGHGGAGGAGTVGVGGDGGTGGGVTIQTSSSAAIGTGGGGGVGGGGSSGGDGGAGGGVVTNGFGNVAGGHGGDGGAGTAGVGGVGGDGGDVTVQTATSSAIGTGGDAGRGGNGPSGGAGGTGGQAVTNGFGNANGGRGGDGGTGDIGGTGVGGAGGAGGLAAINSTFSAATPTGGNGGDGGTGTPGGAGGDGGAATTQGIGTVVPGTPGSHG
;
A
#
# COMPACT_ATOMS: atom_id res chain seq x y z
N MET A 1 -31.39 -34.65 81.98
CA MET A 1 -30.33 -35.65 82.18
C MET A 1 -30.44 -36.47 83.48
N ALA A 2 -31.57 -36.47 84.20
CA ALA A 2 -31.78 -37.34 85.38
C ALA A 2 -32.39 -38.71 85.03
N GLY A 3 -33.26 -38.78 84.00
CA GLY A 3 -33.93 -40.03 83.59
C GLY A 3 -33.01 -41.08 82.96
N LEU A 4 -32.02 -40.66 82.15
CA LEU A 4 -31.01 -41.58 81.59
C LEU A 4 -30.11 -42.19 82.67
N ARG A 5 -29.73 -41.40 83.69
CA ARG A 5 -28.89 -41.86 84.81
C ARG A 5 -29.61 -42.89 85.70
N GLN A 6 -30.89 -42.68 86.00
CA GLN A 6 -31.70 -43.68 86.72
C GLN A 6 -31.90 -44.97 85.90
N THR A 7 -32.09 -44.86 84.59
CA THR A 7 -32.32 -46.02 83.72
C THR A 7 -31.07 -46.90 83.58
N ILE A 8 -29.89 -46.29 83.45
CA ILE A 8 -28.62 -47.02 83.37
C ILE A 8 -28.26 -47.63 84.73
N GLY A 9 -28.44 -46.89 85.84
CA GLY A 9 -28.20 -47.40 87.19
C GLY A 9 -29.12 -48.57 87.58
N ALA A 10 -30.40 -48.51 87.19
CA ALA A 10 -31.35 -49.60 87.40
C ALA A 10 -31.04 -50.84 86.54
N ALA A 11 -30.62 -50.66 85.28
CA ALA A 11 -30.20 -51.76 84.42
C ALA A 11 -28.94 -52.47 84.94
N TYR A 12 -27.97 -51.71 85.47
CA TYR A 12 -26.72 -52.25 86.01
C TYR A 12 -26.92 -53.02 87.34
N ALA A 13 -27.80 -52.53 88.22
CA ALA A 13 -28.13 -53.22 89.47
C ALA A 13 -28.87 -54.55 89.24
N THR A 14 -29.65 -54.65 88.16
CA THR A 14 -30.43 -55.85 87.81
C THR A 14 -29.56 -56.95 87.16
N ALA A 15 -28.46 -56.58 86.49
CA ALA A 15 -27.54 -57.53 85.85
C ALA A 15 -26.48 -58.12 86.80
N ALA A 16 -26.20 -57.46 87.92
CA ALA A 16 -25.11 -57.78 88.86
C ALA A 16 -25.10 -59.21 89.46
N PRO A 17 -26.24 -59.87 89.78
CA PRO A 17 -26.21 -61.22 90.33
C PRO A 17 -25.80 -62.29 89.30
N SER A 18 -26.08 -62.07 88.01
CA SER A 18 -25.85 -63.06 86.94
C SER A 18 -24.38 -63.20 86.54
N THR A 19 -23.56 -62.18 86.81
CA THR A 19 -22.14 -62.14 86.41
C THR A 19 -21.17 -62.34 87.58
N THR A 20 -21.64 -62.27 88.83
CA THR A 20 -20.79 -62.43 90.04
C THR A 20 -20.94 -63.77 90.73
N ALA A 21 -21.98 -64.55 90.43
CA ALA A 21 -22.24 -65.87 91.01
C ALA A 21 -22.16 -66.98 89.94
N VAL A 22 -20.97 -67.20 89.35
CA VAL A 22 -20.74 -68.34 88.45
C VAL A 22 -20.27 -69.54 89.28
N ALA A 23 -21.08 -70.59 89.36
CA ALA A 23 -20.74 -71.81 90.11
C ALA A 23 -19.78 -72.71 89.32
N ALA A 24 -18.79 -73.32 89.98
CA ALA A 24 -17.83 -74.24 89.35
C ALA A 24 -18.54 -75.50 88.81
N ALA A 25 -18.35 -75.81 87.52
CA ALA A 25 -19.09 -76.86 86.82
C ALA A 25 -18.65 -78.30 87.17
N ALA A 26 -17.44 -78.47 87.71
CA ALA A 26 -16.96 -79.70 88.32
C ALA A 26 -16.27 -79.32 89.63
N GLN A 27 -16.44 -80.11 90.71
CA GLN A 27 -15.83 -79.82 92.02
C GLN A 27 -14.32 -80.15 92.05
N ASP A 28 -13.60 -79.72 91.03
CA ASP A 28 -12.16 -79.73 90.97
C ASP A 28 -11.62 -78.33 91.28
N GLU A 29 -10.41 -78.29 91.84
CA GLU A 29 -9.81 -77.05 92.34
C GLU A 29 -9.53 -76.03 91.23
N VAL A 30 -9.37 -76.48 89.98
CA VAL A 30 -9.10 -75.60 88.83
C VAL A 30 -10.37 -74.87 88.43
N SER A 31 -11.50 -75.57 88.34
CA SER A 31 -12.81 -74.96 88.05
C SER A 31 -13.25 -73.97 89.14
N ALA A 32 -12.96 -74.26 90.41
CA ALA A 32 -13.22 -73.33 91.52
C ALA A 32 -12.31 -72.09 91.46
N ALA A 33 -11.04 -72.25 91.09
CA ALA A 33 -10.11 -71.14 90.92
C ALA A 33 -10.51 -70.21 89.76
N ILE A 34 -10.97 -70.78 88.64
CA ILE A 34 -11.43 -70.02 87.48
C ILE A 34 -12.73 -69.27 87.79
N ALA A 35 -13.70 -69.90 88.45
CA ALA A 35 -14.93 -69.22 88.89
C ALA A 35 -14.64 -68.06 89.85
N LYS A 36 -13.69 -68.25 90.79
CA LYS A 36 -13.22 -67.19 91.69
C LYS A 36 -12.52 -66.06 90.93
N LEU A 37 -11.70 -66.38 89.93
CA LEU A 37 -11.03 -65.38 89.10
C LEU A 37 -12.04 -64.52 88.35
N PHE A 38 -13.06 -65.12 87.73
CA PHE A 38 -14.11 -64.37 87.03
C PHE A 38 -14.97 -63.53 87.97
N ALA A 39 -15.30 -64.03 89.16
CA ALA A 39 -16.04 -63.26 90.17
C ALA A 39 -15.24 -62.04 90.67
N THR A 40 -13.92 -62.20 90.88
CA THR A 40 -13.04 -61.08 91.26
C THR A 40 -12.92 -60.06 90.13
N TYR A 41 -12.74 -60.51 88.90
CA TYR A 41 -12.65 -59.61 87.74
C TYR A 41 -13.95 -58.81 87.54
N ALA A 42 -15.11 -59.43 87.78
CA ALA A 42 -16.40 -58.76 87.72
C ALA A 42 -16.57 -57.68 88.81
N GLN A 43 -16.06 -57.90 90.03
CA GLN A 43 -16.10 -56.89 91.09
C GLN A 43 -15.11 -55.75 90.85
N GLU A 44 -13.91 -56.03 90.34
CA GLU A 44 -12.94 -55.02 89.96
C GLU A 44 -13.45 -54.16 88.80
N GLN A 45 -14.12 -54.76 87.82
CA GLN A 45 -14.72 -54.02 86.71
C GLN A 45 -15.90 -53.15 87.16
N GLN A 46 -16.67 -53.57 88.17
CA GLN A 46 -17.72 -52.75 88.78
C GLN A 46 -17.13 -51.57 89.58
N ALA A 47 -16.06 -51.82 90.35
CA ALA A 47 -15.36 -50.75 91.08
C ALA A 47 -14.73 -49.74 90.13
N LEU A 48 -14.09 -50.21 89.05
CA LEU A 48 -13.50 -49.37 88.01
C LEU A 48 -14.59 -48.56 87.28
N SER A 49 -15.73 -49.16 86.98
CA SER A 49 -16.84 -48.45 86.33
C SER A 49 -17.41 -47.34 87.22
N ALA A 50 -17.55 -47.58 88.53
CA ALA A 50 -17.96 -46.56 89.49
C ALA A 50 -16.90 -45.45 89.65
N GLN A 51 -15.61 -45.81 89.57
CA GLN A 51 -14.50 -44.85 89.66
C GLN A 51 -14.37 -44.01 88.38
N VAL A 52 -14.63 -44.61 87.21
CA VAL A 52 -14.73 -43.91 85.92
C VAL A 52 -15.96 -43.01 85.89
N GLU A 53 -17.08 -43.42 86.49
CA GLU A 53 -18.27 -42.57 86.59
C GLU A 53 -18.04 -41.39 87.54
N ALA A 54 -17.35 -41.60 88.66
CA ALA A 54 -16.96 -40.53 89.58
C ALA A 54 -15.91 -39.59 88.95
N PHE A 55 -14.94 -40.13 88.22
CA PHE A 55 -13.97 -39.35 87.46
C PHE A 55 -14.65 -38.57 86.33
N HIS A 56 -15.54 -39.20 85.57
CA HIS A 56 -16.29 -38.55 84.49
C HIS A 56 -17.24 -37.49 85.04
N ALA A 57 -17.90 -37.72 86.17
CA ALA A 57 -18.70 -36.72 86.86
C ALA A 57 -17.83 -35.57 87.36
N GLY A 58 -16.65 -35.84 87.92
CA GLY A 58 -15.67 -34.84 88.33
C GLY A 58 -15.07 -34.08 87.14
N PHE A 59 -14.83 -34.75 86.02
CA PHE A 59 -14.31 -34.18 84.77
C PHE A 59 -15.37 -33.32 84.10
N VAL A 60 -16.61 -33.78 83.98
CA VAL A 60 -17.72 -32.98 83.43
C VAL A 60 -18.03 -31.82 84.36
N HIS A 61 -17.96 -32.01 85.68
CA HIS A 61 -18.11 -30.90 86.64
C HIS A 61 -16.95 -29.92 86.55
N ALA A 62 -15.71 -30.39 86.38
CA ALA A 62 -14.53 -29.56 86.16
C ALA A 62 -14.55 -28.89 84.78
N LEU A 63 -15.15 -29.50 83.76
CA LEU A 63 -15.27 -28.98 82.40
C LEU A 63 -16.42 -27.98 82.30
N ASP A 64 -17.55 -28.22 82.97
CA ASP A 64 -18.61 -27.22 83.18
C ASP A 64 -18.10 -26.09 84.06
N SER A 65 -17.30 -26.38 85.10
CA SER A 65 -16.67 -25.36 85.94
C SER A 65 -15.59 -24.60 85.19
N ALA A 66 -14.82 -25.24 84.30
CA ALA A 66 -13.79 -24.59 83.50
C ALA A 66 -14.40 -23.86 82.31
N GLY A 67 -15.48 -24.36 81.73
CA GLY A 67 -16.27 -23.72 80.69
C GLY A 67 -17.08 -22.56 81.24
N ALA A 68 -17.63 -22.68 82.45
CA ALA A 68 -18.20 -21.58 83.21
C ALA A 68 -17.12 -20.64 83.75
N ALA A 69 -15.91 -21.11 84.09
CA ALA A 69 -14.80 -20.23 84.49
C ALA A 69 -14.11 -19.58 83.29
N TYR A 70 -14.14 -20.16 82.09
CA TYR A 70 -13.71 -19.52 80.85
C TYR A 70 -14.80 -18.60 80.32
N ALA A 71 -16.09 -18.98 80.40
CA ALA A 71 -17.21 -18.11 80.04
C ALA A 71 -17.42 -17.01 81.09
N ALA A 72 -17.12 -17.26 82.37
CA ALA A 72 -17.12 -16.26 83.43
C ALA A 72 -15.78 -15.53 83.52
N ALA A 73 -14.65 -16.07 83.07
CA ALA A 73 -13.45 -15.25 82.85
C ALA A 73 -13.63 -14.42 81.59
N GLU A 74 -14.31 -14.90 80.55
CA GLU A 74 -14.73 -14.09 79.40
C GLU A 74 -15.76 -13.06 79.84
N ALA A 75 -16.81 -13.41 80.61
CA ALA A 75 -17.87 -12.52 81.12
C ALA A 75 -17.41 -11.57 82.23
N ALA A 76 -16.52 -12.01 83.11
CA ALA A 76 -15.88 -11.21 84.15
C ALA A 76 -14.55 -10.61 83.69
N ASN A 77 -14.09 -10.88 82.47
CA ASN A 77 -13.24 -9.95 81.74
C ASN A 77 -14.12 -9.03 80.90
N THR A 78 -15.29 -9.42 80.39
CA THR A 78 -16.19 -8.49 79.65
C THR A 78 -16.79 -7.47 80.59
N SER A 79 -17.16 -7.78 81.82
CA SER A 79 -17.75 -6.79 82.72
C SER A 79 -16.75 -5.72 83.18
N PRO A 80 -15.51 -6.05 83.62
CA PRO A 80 -14.48 -5.06 83.90
C PRO A 80 -13.91 -4.43 82.64
N LEU A 81 -13.78 -5.14 81.53
CA LEU A 81 -13.32 -4.57 80.26
C LEU A 81 -14.39 -3.66 79.65
N GLN A 82 -15.67 -4.02 79.71
CA GLN A 82 -16.83 -3.20 79.29
C GLN A 82 -17.07 -2.06 80.28
N SER A 83 -16.95 -2.27 81.59
CA SER A 83 -17.03 -1.18 82.57
C SER A 83 -15.82 -0.25 82.49
N ALA A 84 -14.63 -0.77 82.17
CA ALA A 84 -13.45 0.05 81.87
C ALA A 84 -13.63 0.80 80.55
N LEU A 85 -14.17 0.16 79.51
CA LEU A 85 -14.53 0.80 78.26
C LEU A 85 -15.60 1.86 78.48
N ASP A 86 -16.67 1.58 79.24
CA ASP A 86 -17.75 2.51 79.58
C ASP A 86 -17.24 3.66 80.47
N ALA A 87 -16.31 3.40 81.40
CA ALA A 87 -15.68 4.43 82.22
C ALA A 87 -14.71 5.31 81.42
N VAL A 88 -13.98 4.72 80.46
CA VAL A 88 -13.09 5.42 79.52
C VAL A 88 -13.89 6.18 78.46
N ASN A 89 -15.01 5.62 78.00
CA ASN A 89 -15.89 6.18 76.98
C ASN A 89 -16.85 7.22 77.55
N GLY A 90 -17.36 7.03 78.77
CA GLY A 90 -18.43 7.82 79.37
C GLY A 90 -18.19 9.34 79.35
N PRO A 91 -17.01 9.85 79.76
CA PRO A 91 -16.70 11.28 79.69
C PRO A 91 -16.72 11.81 78.25
N VAL A 92 -16.22 11.02 77.29
CA VAL A 92 -16.15 11.39 75.88
C VAL A 92 -17.52 11.30 75.22
N GLN A 93 -18.31 10.27 75.53
CA GLN A 93 -19.65 10.03 75.00
C GLN A 93 -20.66 11.04 75.52
N ALA A 94 -20.53 11.52 76.74
CA ALA A 94 -21.34 12.63 77.25
C ALA A 94 -20.97 13.98 76.61
N LEU A 95 -19.68 14.22 76.32
CA LEU A 95 -19.19 15.50 75.81
C LEU A 95 -19.33 15.63 74.27
N THR A 96 -19.17 14.52 73.55
CA THR A 96 -19.09 14.49 72.09
C THR A 96 -20.19 13.66 71.43
N GLY A 97 -20.97 12.91 72.23
CA GLY A 97 -21.99 11.99 71.72
C GLY A 97 -21.44 10.66 71.17
N ARG A 98 -20.12 10.43 71.20
CA ARG A 98 -19.48 9.23 70.64
C ARG A 98 -18.56 8.55 71.66
N PRO A 99 -18.49 7.20 71.69
CA PRO A 99 -17.53 6.49 72.54
C PRO A 99 -16.08 6.81 72.13
N LEU A 100 -15.12 6.66 73.04
CA LEU A 100 -13.70 6.79 72.72
C LEU A 100 -13.16 5.54 72.01
N ILE A 101 -13.57 4.35 72.45
CA ILE A 101 -13.20 3.03 71.89
C ILE A 101 -14.47 2.17 71.77
N GLY A 102 -14.76 1.67 70.57
CA GLY A 102 -15.89 0.77 70.28
C GLY A 102 -16.41 0.94 68.85
N ASP A 103 -16.89 -0.13 68.23
CA ASP A 103 -17.48 -0.07 66.88
C ASP A 103 -18.81 0.70 66.90
N GLY A 104 -19.12 1.34 65.78
CA GLY A 104 -20.39 2.01 65.56
C GLY A 104 -21.50 0.99 65.43
N ALA A 105 -22.69 1.32 65.96
CA ALA A 105 -23.82 0.41 65.90
C ALA A 105 -24.33 0.28 64.46
N ASP A 106 -24.44 -0.97 63.97
CA ASP A 106 -25.18 -1.26 62.74
C ASP A 106 -26.63 -0.79 62.91
N ALA A 107 -27.14 -0.09 61.91
CA ALA A 107 -28.53 0.31 61.92
C ALA A 107 -29.44 -0.90 61.72
N THR A 108 -30.45 -1.03 62.58
CA THR A 108 -31.49 -2.06 62.47
C THR A 108 -32.82 -1.51 61.95
N THR A 109 -33.02 -0.20 62.04
CA THR A 109 -34.19 0.49 61.48
C THR A 109 -34.02 0.62 59.98
N PRO A 110 -34.99 0.16 59.16
CA PRO A 110 -34.87 0.23 57.71
C PRO A 110 -34.57 1.64 57.17
N GLY A 111 -33.57 1.74 56.31
CA GLY A 111 -33.05 3.02 55.79
C GLY A 111 -32.28 3.88 56.82
N GLY A 112 -32.11 3.39 58.06
CA GLY A 112 -31.34 4.06 59.10
C GLY A 112 -29.83 4.01 58.84
N ASN A 113 -29.13 5.10 59.13
CA ASN A 113 -27.68 5.19 58.97
C ASN A 113 -26.97 4.42 60.09
N GLY A 114 -25.89 3.72 59.75
CA GLY A 114 -25.00 3.12 60.73
C GLY A 114 -24.35 4.19 61.59
N GLY A 115 -24.14 3.87 62.87
CA GLY A 115 -23.47 4.76 63.80
C GLY A 115 -21.99 4.91 63.48
N ASP A 116 -21.41 6.07 63.77
CA ASP A 116 -19.98 6.26 63.69
C ASP A 116 -19.25 5.44 64.77
N GLY A 117 -18.10 4.87 64.43
CA GLY A 117 -17.19 4.22 65.38
C GLY A 117 -16.63 5.18 66.42
N GLY A 118 -16.06 4.64 67.49
CA GLY A 118 -15.47 5.39 68.59
C GLY A 118 -14.30 6.26 68.14
N ILE A 119 -14.07 7.40 68.80
CA ILE A 119 -13.15 8.44 68.32
C ILE A 119 -11.72 7.91 68.07
N LEU A 120 -11.20 7.03 68.94
CA LEU A 120 -9.84 6.48 68.84
C LEU A 120 -9.79 5.14 68.10
N TRP A 121 -10.66 4.19 68.44
CA TRP A 121 -10.67 2.85 67.83
C TRP A 121 -12.10 2.35 67.67
N GLY A 122 -12.48 2.01 66.45
CA GLY A 122 -13.81 1.48 66.15
C GLY A 122 -14.14 1.53 64.67
N ASN A 123 -14.67 0.43 64.14
CA ASN A 123 -15.24 0.37 62.81
C ASN A 123 -16.54 1.19 62.76
N GLY A 124 -16.88 1.75 61.61
CA GLY A 124 -18.19 2.33 61.39
C GLY A 124 -19.26 1.25 61.26
N GLY A 125 -20.47 1.51 61.77
CA GLY A 125 -21.60 0.59 61.64
C GLY A 125 -22.16 0.57 60.23
N ASN A 126 -22.69 -0.56 59.79
CA ASN A 126 -23.37 -0.70 58.51
C ASN A 126 -24.72 0.04 58.51
N GLY A 127 -25.04 0.68 57.40
CA GLY A 127 -26.38 1.23 57.16
C GLY A 127 -27.40 0.12 56.94
N ALA A 128 -28.62 0.33 57.42
CA ALA A 128 -29.71 -0.63 57.25
C ALA A 128 -30.22 -0.60 55.80
N ALA A 129 -30.59 -1.76 55.27
CA ALA A 129 -31.34 -1.80 54.02
C ALA A 129 -32.68 -1.05 54.16
N GLY A 130 -33.16 -0.46 53.07
CA GLY A 130 -34.50 0.15 53.04
C GLY A 130 -35.60 -0.89 53.31
N ALA A 131 -36.77 -0.45 53.75
CA ALA A 131 -37.88 -1.35 54.05
C ALA A 131 -38.36 -2.12 52.78
N PRO A 132 -38.34 -3.46 52.76
CA PRO A 132 -38.67 -4.24 51.57
C PRO A 132 -40.03 -3.85 50.95
N GLY A 133 -40.08 -3.71 49.63
CA GLY A 133 -41.30 -3.44 48.87
C GLY A 133 -41.70 -1.97 48.76
N THR A 134 -41.05 -1.05 49.47
CA THR A 134 -41.47 0.35 49.61
C THR A 134 -40.79 1.33 48.65
N GLY A 135 -39.65 0.97 48.06
CA GLY A 135 -38.79 1.93 47.35
C GLY A 135 -38.03 2.89 48.27
N GLN A 136 -37.97 2.62 49.58
CA GLN A 136 -37.18 3.42 50.53
C GLN A 136 -35.68 3.25 50.29
N ASN A 137 -34.93 4.35 50.40
CA ASN A 137 -33.47 4.33 50.31
C ASN A 137 -32.83 3.52 51.45
N GLY A 138 -31.68 2.92 51.17
CA GLY A 138 -30.81 2.34 52.20
C GLY A 138 -30.10 3.42 53.00
N GLY A 139 -29.78 3.11 54.25
CA GLY A 139 -29.07 4.04 55.12
C GLY A 139 -27.57 4.08 54.81
N ASN A 140 -26.92 5.20 55.09
CA ASN A 140 -25.48 5.33 54.91
C ASN A 140 -24.72 4.49 55.96
N GLY A 141 -23.54 3.99 55.60
CA GLY A 141 -22.61 3.42 56.57
C GLY A 141 -21.97 4.51 57.44
N GLY A 142 -21.72 4.18 58.70
CA GLY A 142 -21.04 5.05 59.66
C GLY A 142 -19.55 5.18 59.37
N SER A 143 -18.95 6.29 59.77
CA SER A 143 -17.50 6.50 59.66
C SER A 143 -16.77 5.79 60.79
N ALA A 144 -15.59 5.26 60.54
CA ALA A 144 -14.70 4.73 61.56
C ALA A 144 -14.12 5.83 62.47
N GLY A 145 -13.48 5.39 63.55
CA GLY A 145 -12.62 6.19 64.43
C GLY A 145 -11.24 6.51 63.85
N PHE A 146 -10.31 6.94 64.70
CA PHE A 146 -8.91 7.14 64.32
C PHE A 146 -8.25 5.85 63.78
N PHE A 147 -8.69 4.68 64.27
CA PHE A 147 -8.44 3.36 63.72
C PHE A 147 -9.76 2.60 63.45
N GLY A 148 -9.90 1.97 62.28
CA GLY A 148 -11.04 1.10 61.95
C GLY A 148 -11.48 1.17 60.48
N HIS A 149 -12.35 0.23 60.09
CA HIS A 149 -12.96 0.13 58.76
C HIS A 149 -14.23 0.98 58.67
N GLY A 150 -14.51 1.56 57.50
CA GLY A 150 -15.79 2.25 57.28
C GLY A 150 -16.96 1.27 57.16
N GLY A 151 -18.13 1.63 57.67
CA GLY A 151 -19.32 0.79 57.56
C GLY A 151 -19.89 0.75 56.14
N ASN A 152 -20.48 -0.36 55.72
CA ASN A 152 -21.10 -0.44 54.39
C ASN A 152 -22.42 0.33 54.34
N GLY A 153 -22.73 0.93 53.20
CA GLY A 153 -24.05 1.48 52.93
C GLY A 153 -25.11 0.39 52.79
N GLY A 154 -26.30 0.63 53.32
CA GLY A 154 -27.45 -0.27 53.19
C GLY A 154 -28.00 -0.29 51.77
N ALA A 155 -28.51 -1.43 51.33
CA ALA A 155 -29.16 -1.53 50.02
C ALA A 155 -30.49 -0.74 50.01
N GLY A 156 -30.81 -0.11 48.89
CA GLY A 156 -32.13 0.46 48.65
C GLY A 156 -33.19 -0.64 48.53
N ALA A 157 -34.40 -0.37 49.03
CA ALA A 157 -35.49 -1.31 48.93
C ALA A 157 -35.99 -1.43 47.49
N SER A 158 -36.19 -2.66 47.02
CA SER A 158 -36.98 -2.87 45.81
C SER A 158 -38.42 -2.41 46.05
N ALA A 159 -39.01 -1.70 45.10
CA ALA A 159 -40.42 -1.37 45.11
C ALA A 159 -41.24 -2.56 44.61
N THR A 160 -42.42 -2.79 45.20
CA THR A 160 -43.39 -3.80 44.74
C THR A 160 -44.62 -3.19 44.08
N THR A 161 -44.82 -1.88 44.26
CA THR A 161 -45.93 -1.12 43.67
C THR A 161 -45.61 -0.69 42.25
N ALA A 162 -46.51 -0.98 41.31
CA ALA A 162 -46.39 -0.60 39.91
C ALA A 162 -46.07 0.90 39.73
N GLY A 163 -45.06 1.21 38.92
CA GLY A 163 -44.64 2.58 38.62
C GLY A 163 -43.83 3.28 39.72
N VAL A 164 -43.68 2.69 40.91
CA VAL A 164 -42.87 3.26 42.01
C VAL A 164 -41.41 2.88 41.83
N GLY A 165 -40.53 3.88 41.94
CA GLY A 165 -39.09 3.67 41.84
C GLY A 165 -38.53 2.86 43.01
N GLY A 166 -37.49 2.07 42.75
CA GLY A 166 -36.69 1.45 43.80
C GLY A 166 -35.92 2.50 44.59
N GLY A 167 -35.60 2.18 45.85
CA GLY A 167 -34.85 3.08 46.71
C GLY A 167 -33.37 3.14 46.31
N ASN A 168 -32.72 4.26 46.54
CA ASN A 168 -31.28 4.38 46.32
C ASN A 168 -30.49 3.60 47.38
N GLY A 169 -29.33 3.07 47.05
CA GLY A 169 -28.39 2.53 48.01
C GLY A 169 -27.77 3.63 48.87
N GLY A 170 -27.47 3.32 50.13
CA GLY A 170 -26.78 4.22 51.05
C GLY A 170 -25.29 4.34 50.72
N ALA A 171 -24.68 5.48 51.04
CA ALA A 171 -23.24 5.67 50.86
C ALA A 171 -22.44 4.82 51.86
N GLY A 172 -21.25 4.36 51.47
CA GLY A 172 -20.30 3.73 52.38
C GLY A 172 -19.66 4.75 53.33
N GLY A 173 -19.30 4.28 54.52
CA GLY A 173 -18.64 5.07 55.55
C GLY A 173 -17.13 5.19 55.34
N ARG A 174 -16.52 6.22 55.93
CA ARG A 174 -15.08 6.46 55.86
C ARG A 174 -14.31 5.52 56.79
N ASN A 175 -13.10 5.12 56.44
CA ASN A 175 -12.19 4.39 57.36
C ASN A 175 -11.36 5.37 58.22
N GLY A 176 -10.54 4.82 59.13
CA GLY A 176 -9.78 5.60 60.11
C GLY A 176 -8.44 6.18 59.61
N LEU A 177 -8.04 7.30 60.24
CA LEU A 177 -6.91 8.14 59.82
C LEU A 177 -5.53 7.45 59.89
N LEU A 178 -5.27 6.56 60.86
CA LEU A 178 -3.94 5.92 61.02
C LEU A 178 -3.87 4.43 60.69
N GLY A 179 -4.98 3.83 60.26
CA GLY A 179 -5.04 2.41 59.87
C GLY A 179 -6.34 1.74 60.29
N GLY A 180 -6.46 0.44 59.97
CA GLY A 180 -7.67 -0.33 60.26
C GLY A 180 -8.50 -0.70 59.03
N GLY A 181 -7.92 -0.65 57.82
CA GLY A 181 -8.41 -1.25 56.56
C GLY A 181 -9.43 -0.43 55.76
N PRO A 182 -10.11 -1.01 54.74
CA PRO A 182 -10.79 -0.23 53.69
C PRO A 182 -11.99 0.58 54.18
N ALA A 183 -12.32 1.61 53.42
CA ALA A 183 -13.59 2.33 53.56
C ALA A 183 -14.77 1.46 53.10
N GLY A 184 -15.97 1.77 53.60
CA GLY A 184 -17.16 0.96 53.38
C GLY A 184 -17.65 1.00 51.93
N TYR A 185 -18.23 -0.09 51.45
CA TYR A 185 -18.85 -0.15 50.13
C TYR A 185 -20.16 0.64 50.09
N GLY A 186 -20.51 1.21 48.93
CA GLY A 186 -21.83 1.77 48.71
C GLY A 186 -22.88 0.67 48.58
N GLY A 187 -24.08 0.91 49.11
CA GLY A 187 -25.20 -0.03 49.01
C GLY A 187 -25.73 -0.13 47.58
N ALA A 188 -26.24 -1.28 47.17
CA ALA A 188 -26.92 -1.41 45.88
C ALA A 188 -28.25 -0.64 45.86
N GLY A 189 -28.65 -0.12 44.71
CA GLY A 189 -29.99 0.42 44.49
C GLY A 189 -31.04 -0.68 44.46
N GLY A 190 -32.26 -0.37 44.90
CA GLY A 190 -33.41 -1.27 44.89
C GLY A 190 -34.04 -1.35 43.50
N ASN A 191 -34.67 -2.47 43.16
CA ASN A 191 -35.37 -2.61 41.88
C ASN A 191 -36.66 -1.78 41.86
N GLY A 192 -37.05 -1.28 40.69
CA GLY A 192 -38.34 -0.61 40.50
C GLY A 192 -39.51 -1.59 40.52
N GLY A 193 -40.69 -1.09 40.88
CA GLY A 193 -41.89 -1.92 40.98
C GLY A 193 -42.44 -2.33 39.62
N SER A 194 -42.59 -3.64 39.41
CA SER A 194 -43.15 -4.18 38.17
C SER A 194 -44.65 -3.88 38.06
N SER A 195 -45.11 -3.56 36.85
CA SER A 195 -46.50 -3.26 36.54
C SER A 195 -47.16 -4.41 35.80
N THR A 196 -48.28 -4.91 36.31
CA THR A 196 -49.18 -5.86 35.61
C THR A 196 -50.39 -5.17 34.98
N VAL A 197 -50.51 -3.85 35.15
CA VAL A 197 -51.63 -3.04 34.64
C VAL A 197 -51.37 -2.64 33.19
N PRO A 198 -52.25 -3.01 32.23
CA PRO A 198 -52.09 -2.64 30.82
C PRO A 198 -51.91 -1.13 30.65
N GLY A 199 -50.86 -0.71 29.95
CA GLY A 199 -50.56 0.69 29.65
C GLY A 199 -49.76 1.46 30.72
N LEU A 200 -49.49 0.88 31.89
CA LEU A 200 -48.66 1.49 32.94
C LEU A 200 -47.23 0.93 32.91
N VAL A 201 -46.24 1.82 32.77
CA VAL A 201 -44.79 1.50 32.76
C VAL A 201 -44.33 1.12 34.17
N GLY A 202 -43.47 0.11 34.30
CA GLY A 202 -42.81 -0.27 35.56
C GLY A 202 -41.98 0.87 36.16
N GLY A 203 -41.77 0.84 37.48
CA GLY A 203 -41.01 1.88 38.18
C GLY A 203 -39.52 1.84 37.85
N ALA A 204 -38.81 2.97 37.98
CA ALA A 204 -37.36 3.00 37.76
C ALA A 204 -36.60 2.26 38.88
N GLY A 205 -35.44 1.68 38.59
CA GLY A 205 -34.52 1.20 39.62
C GLY A 205 -33.89 2.35 40.38
N GLY A 206 -33.58 2.13 41.65
CA GLY A 206 -32.86 3.09 42.48
C GLY A 206 -31.37 3.14 42.13
N ASN A 207 -30.72 4.26 42.37
CA ASN A 207 -29.29 4.40 42.12
C ASN A 207 -28.46 3.64 43.17
N GLY A 208 -27.28 3.15 42.80
CA GLY A 208 -26.31 2.64 43.75
C GLY A 208 -25.72 3.75 44.62
N GLY A 209 -25.40 3.41 45.87
CA GLY A 209 -24.74 4.31 46.81
C GLY A 209 -23.27 4.51 46.47
N ALA A 210 -22.71 5.69 46.78
CA ALA A 210 -21.28 5.92 46.60
C ALA A 210 -20.46 5.09 47.60
N GLY A 211 -19.27 4.64 47.20
CA GLY A 211 -18.31 4.04 48.12
C GLY A 211 -17.73 5.06 49.09
N GLY A 212 -17.35 4.60 50.28
CA GLY A 212 -16.79 5.45 51.32
C GLY A 212 -15.40 5.97 50.95
N THR A 213 -15.08 7.20 51.35
CA THR A 213 -13.74 7.76 51.14
C THR A 213 -12.77 7.16 52.14
N SER A 214 -11.58 6.76 51.68
CA SER A 214 -10.51 6.32 52.55
C SER A 214 -9.69 7.52 53.06
N GLU A 215 -9.71 7.77 54.37
CA GLU A 215 -8.92 8.80 55.05
C GLU A 215 -7.58 8.28 55.61
N SER A 216 -7.30 6.98 55.48
CA SER A 216 -6.14 6.36 56.11
C SER A 216 -4.79 6.81 55.54
N LEU A 217 -3.93 7.34 56.41
CA LEU A 217 -2.58 7.83 56.15
C LEU A 217 -1.58 6.73 55.82
N PHE A 218 -1.74 5.50 56.33
CA PHE A 218 -0.77 4.40 56.19
C PHE A 218 -1.33 3.15 55.49
N GLY A 219 -2.39 3.31 54.68
CA GLY A 219 -2.93 2.27 53.83
C GLY A 219 -4.41 1.96 54.07
N GLY A 220 -5.20 1.98 53.00
CA GLY A 220 -6.61 1.59 52.96
C GLY A 220 -7.26 2.01 51.65
N SER A 221 -8.00 1.14 50.96
CA SER A 221 -8.67 1.50 49.71
C SER A 221 -9.98 2.25 49.96
N GLY A 222 -10.33 3.17 49.06
CA GLY A 222 -11.69 3.71 48.96
C GLY A 222 -12.70 2.59 48.70
N GLY A 223 -13.91 2.73 49.23
CA GLY A 223 -14.96 1.75 49.04
C GLY A 223 -15.42 1.72 47.59
N ALA A 224 -15.79 0.56 47.05
CA ALA A 224 -16.46 0.51 45.74
C ALA A 224 -17.88 1.10 45.84
N GLY A 225 -18.35 1.73 44.75
CA GLY A 225 -19.74 2.15 44.62
C GLY A 225 -20.69 0.97 44.46
N GLY A 226 -21.92 1.12 44.95
CA GLY A 226 -22.96 0.11 44.82
C GLY A 226 -23.51 0.05 43.40
N ALA A 227 -24.01 -1.12 42.97
CA ALA A 227 -24.69 -1.23 41.68
C ALA A 227 -26.04 -0.50 41.69
N GLY A 228 -26.48 0.03 40.54
CA GLY A 228 -27.85 0.51 40.37
C GLY A 228 -28.86 -0.63 40.37
N GLY A 229 -30.07 -0.36 40.85
CA GLY A 229 -31.18 -1.32 40.85
C GLY A 229 -31.80 -1.47 39.47
N ASN A 230 -32.42 -2.61 39.20
CA ASN A 230 -33.09 -2.85 37.93
C ASN A 230 -34.42 -2.06 37.85
N GLY A 231 -34.82 -1.58 36.69
CA GLY A 231 -36.17 -1.08 36.46
C GLY A 231 -37.20 -2.20 36.49
N GLY A 232 -38.44 -1.87 36.86
CA GLY A 232 -39.55 -2.82 36.93
C GLY A 232 -40.08 -3.20 35.55
N ASP A 233 -40.58 -4.42 35.42
CA ASP A 233 -41.21 -4.91 34.19
C ASP A 233 -42.54 -4.20 33.92
N SER A 234 -43.01 -4.23 32.67
CA SER A 234 -44.30 -3.65 32.26
C SER A 234 -45.27 -4.69 31.73
N ALA A 235 -46.56 -4.38 31.82
CA ALA A 235 -47.64 -5.24 31.33
C ALA A 235 -47.67 -5.28 29.79
N THR A 236 -48.17 -6.39 29.23
CA THR A 236 -48.40 -6.55 27.80
C THR A 236 -49.27 -5.41 27.23
N GLY A 237 -48.78 -4.71 26.19
CA GLY A 237 -49.56 -3.70 25.46
C GLY A 237 -49.27 -2.22 25.77
N ALA A 238 -48.29 -1.90 26.63
CA ALA A 238 -47.85 -0.52 26.81
C ALA A 238 -47.04 -0.04 25.59
N THR A 239 -47.69 0.62 24.63
CA THR A 239 -47.00 1.35 23.56
C THR A 239 -46.45 2.66 24.14
N GLY A 240 -45.16 2.92 23.96
CA GLY A 240 -44.59 4.24 24.26
C GLY A 240 -45.34 5.35 23.50
N ALA A 241 -45.27 6.58 24.02
CA ALA A 241 -45.92 7.73 23.39
C ALA A 241 -45.52 7.88 21.90
N PRO A 242 -46.47 8.17 20.99
CA PRO A 242 -46.17 8.34 19.58
C PRO A 242 -45.22 9.52 19.36
N GLY A 243 -44.01 9.24 18.87
CA GLY A 243 -43.02 10.27 18.54
C GLY A 243 -41.57 9.79 18.46
N SER A 244 -41.21 8.69 19.12
CA SER A 244 -39.83 8.17 19.15
C SER A 244 -39.76 6.75 18.58
N PRO A 245 -39.05 6.48 17.47
CA PRO A 245 -38.92 5.14 16.93
C PRO A 245 -38.03 4.25 17.83
N GLY A 246 -38.55 3.16 18.40
CA GLY A 246 -37.73 2.05 18.95
C GLY A 246 -38.12 1.36 20.26
N SER A 247 -39.13 1.81 21.03
CA SER A 247 -39.45 1.22 22.34
C SER A 247 -40.44 0.05 22.25
N SER A 248 -39.95 -1.15 21.93
CA SER A 248 -40.75 -2.39 21.98
C SER A 248 -40.81 -3.05 23.38
N PHE A 249 -40.05 -2.55 24.36
CA PHE A 249 -40.06 -3.04 25.74
C PHE A 249 -40.07 -1.85 26.73
N ALA A 250 -41.26 -1.34 27.04
CA ALA A 250 -41.45 -0.17 27.89
C ALA A 250 -41.36 -0.50 29.39
N GLY A 251 -40.29 -1.13 29.87
CA GLY A 251 -40.02 -1.30 31.32
C GLY A 251 -39.57 0.00 32.00
N GLY A 252 -39.52 0.04 33.34
CA GLY A 252 -38.92 1.16 34.07
C GLY A 252 -37.43 1.29 33.80
N ALA A 253 -36.85 2.50 33.87
CA ALA A 253 -35.41 2.69 33.67
C ALA A 253 -34.59 2.02 34.78
N GLY A 254 -33.42 1.45 34.49
CA GLY A 254 -32.47 1.00 35.51
C GLY A 254 -31.81 2.17 36.22
N GLY A 255 -31.44 1.97 37.48
CA GLY A 255 -30.75 2.98 38.29
C GLY A 255 -29.28 3.12 37.89
N ALA A 256 -28.67 4.29 38.10
CA ALA A 256 -27.25 4.47 37.87
C ALA A 256 -26.40 3.74 38.92
N GLY A 257 -25.20 3.30 38.56
CA GLY A 257 -24.21 2.80 39.51
C GLY A 257 -23.65 3.91 40.40
N GLY A 258 -23.30 3.58 41.63
CA GLY A 258 -22.69 4.51 42.58
C GLY A 258 -21.23 4.80 42.24
N ALA A 259 -20.75 6.01 42.55
CA ALA A 259 -19.34 6.33 42.38
C ALA A 259 -18.46 5.53 43.35
N GLY A 260 -17.24 5.18 42.93
CA GLY A 260 -16.23 4.66 43.84
C GLY A 260 -15.72 5.73 44.80
N GLY A 261 -15.35 5.32 46.02
CA GLY A 261 -14.83 6.22 47.04
C GLY A 261 -13.40 6.65 46.75
N SER A 262 -13.09 7.92 47.01
CA SER A 262 -11.73 8.45 46.89
C SER A 262 -10.83 7.96 48.03
N ALA A 263 -9.51 8.05 47.89
CA ALA A 263 -8.56 7.69 48.94
C ALA A 263 -7.45 8.74 49.12
N VAL A 264 -7.24 9.24 50.35
CA VAL A 264 -6.40 10.43 50.64
C VAL A 264 -5.05 10.18 51.35
N GLY A 265 -4.60 8.94 51.56
CA GLY A 265 -3.34 8.69 52.30
C GLY A 265 -2.29 7.76 51.66
N PHE A 266 -1.09 7.72 52.27
CA PHE A 266 0.23 7.39 51.68
C PHE A 266 0.36 6.03 50.97
N LEU A 267 -0.54 5.07 51.20
CA LEU A 267 -0.48 3.70 50.66
C LEU A 267 -1.84 3.19 50.15
N SER A 268 -2.68 4.09 49.66
CA SER A 268 -4.12 3.85 49.43
C SER A 268 -4.50 3.85 47.94
N SER A 269 -5.60 3.18 47.56
CA SER A 269 -6.14 3.14 46.18
C SER A 269 -7.60 3.61 46.13
N GLY A 270 -8.04 4.20 45.01
CA GLY A 270 -9.43 4.60 44.80
C GLY A 270 -10.36 3.39 44.65
N GLY A 271 -11.61 3.52 45.10
CA GLY A 271 -12.63 2.48 44.96
C GLY A 271 -13.21 2.40 43.55
N HIS A 272 -13.63 1.21 43.10
CA HIS A 272 -14.26 1.05 41.79
C HIS A 272 -15.67 1.67 41.74
N GLY A 273 -16.08 2.18 40.59
CA GLY A 273 -17.47 2.58 40.33
C GLY A 273 -18.41 1.37 40.26
N GLY A 274 -19.65 1.56 40.69
CA GLY A 274 -20.70 0.55 40.65
C GLY A 274 -21.28 0.37 39.25
N GLN A 275 -21.77 -0.82 38.94
CA GLN A 275 -22.45 -1.11 37.67
C GLN A 275 -23.80 -0.38 37.58
N GLY A 276 -24.23 0.02 36.38
CA GLY A 276 -25.59 0.50 36.14
C GLY A 276 -26.62 -0.65 36.21
N GLY A 277 -27.84 -0.35 36.67
CA GLY A 277 -28.95 -1.29 36.75
C GLY A 277 -29.62 -1.52 35.38
N SER A 278 -30.20 -2.70 35.18
CA SER A 278 -30.88 -3.05 33.91
C SER A 278 -32.33 -2.57 33.88
N GLY A 279 -32.93 -2.24 32.73
CA GLY A 279 -34.34 -1.78 32.66
C GLY A 279 -34.83 -1.43 31.25
N GLY A 280 -36.00 -0.80 31.11
CA GLY A 280 -36.51 -0.31 29.83
C GLY A 280 -35.54 0.66 29.14
N ASN A 281 -34.90 1.53 29.92
CA ASN A 281 -33.60 2.12 29.59
C ASN A 281 -32.57 1.60 30.61
N GLY A 282 -31.38 1.20 30.20
CA GLY A 282 -30.31 0.79 31.10
C GLY A 282 -29.74 1.99 31.87
N GLY A 283 -29.37 1.78 33.14
CA GLY A 283 -28.75 2.81 33.98
C GLY A 283 -27.27 3.03 33.62
N ALA A 284 -26.76 4.26 33.78
CA ALA A 284 -25.34 4.52 33.55
C ALA A 284 -24.45 3.83 34.60
N GLY A 285 -23.24 3.44 34.22
CA GLY A 285 -22.23 2.97 35.18
C GLY A 285 -21.71 4.11 36.06
N GLY A 286 -21.33 3.79 37.30
CA GLY A 286 -20.75 4.73 38.26
C GLY A 286 -19.31 5.08 37.91
N THR A 287 -18.89 6.31 38.20
CA THR A 287 -17.50 6.74 38.02
C THR A 287 -16.57 6.04 39.00
N GLY A 288 -15.34 5.75 38.60
CA GLY A 288 -14.31 5.28 39.52
C GLY A 288 -13.91 6.33 40.56
N GLY A 289 -13.44 5.88 41.73
CA GLY A 289 -12.93 6.72 42.81
C GLY A 289 -11.50 7.21 42.57
N VAL A 290 -11.19 8.40 43.08
CA VAL A 290 -9.89 9.07 42.90
C VAL A 290 -8.86 8.51 43.90
N GLY A 291 -7.69 8.05 43.44
CA GLY A 291 -6.54 7.90 44.36
C GLY A 291 -5.88 9.27 44.54
N ASP A 292 -5.36 9.66 45.70
CA ASP A 292 -4.78 11.01 45.89
C ASP A 292 -3.27 10.97 46.18
N PHE A 293 -2.79 10.38 47.27
CA PHE A 293 -1.37 10.43 47.64
C PHE A 293 -0.86 9.03 47.97
N SER A 294 -0.37 8.25 47.01
CA SER A 294 0.12 6.88 47.24
C SER A 294 1.57 6.71 46.81
N ILE A 295 2.48 6.25 47.66
CA ILE A 295 3.92 6.02 47.35
C ILE A 295 4.16 4.63 46.71
N ASN A 296 3.11 3.80 46.63
CA ASN A 296 3.13 2.42 46.11
C ASN A 296 2.06 2.24 45.01
N ASN A 297 2.05 3.13 44.01
CA ASN A 297 1.35 2.90 42.74
C ASN A 297 -0.19 2.72 42.87
N GLY A 298 -0.84 3.34 43.86
CA GLY A 298 -2.27 3.17 44.12
C GLY A 298 -3.15 3.64 42.96
N THR A 299 -3.90 2.75 42.32
CA THR A 299 -4.65 3.08 41.10
C THR A 299 -5.92 3.89 41.39
N GLY A 300 -6.34 4.75 40.46
CA GLY A 300 -7.73 5.20 40.39
C GLY A 300 -8.66 4.01 40.20
N GLY A 301 -9.87 4.05 40.77
CA GLY A 301 -10.82 2.97 40.61
C GLY A 301 -11.31 2.87 39.17
N ALA A 302 -11.52 1.67 38.64
CA ALA A 302 -12.21 1.52 37.36
C ALA A 302 -13.65 2.05 37.39
N GLY A 303 -14.16 2.58 36.27
CA GLY A 303 -15.57 2.93 36.13
C GLY A 303 -16.46 1.68 36.02
N GLY A 304 -17.71 1.77 36.46
CA GLY A 304 -18.69 0.70 36.29
C GLY A 304 -19.20 0.62 34.86
N ALA A 305 -19.60 -0.56 34.39
CA ALA A 305 -20.28 -0.70 33.10
C ALA A 305 -21.73 -0.19 33.16
N GLY A 306 -22.28 0.19 32.01
CA GLY A 306 -23.69 0.55 31.90
C GLY A 306 -24.62 -0.67 32.00
N GLY A 307 -25.85 -0.44 32.44
CA GLY A 307 -26.89 -1.46 32.58
C GLY A 307 -27.53 -1.85 31.24
N LEU A 308 -28.12 -3.05 31.21
CA LEU A 308 -28.80 -3.60 30.04
C LEU A 308 -30.18 -2.97 29.85
N GLY A 309 -30.61 -2.67 28.61
CA GLY A 309 -31.97 -2.18 28.42
C GLY A 309 -32.46 -2.03 26.99
N GLY A 310 -33.66 -1.45 26.83
CA GLY A 310 -34.21 -1.04 25.53
C GLY A 310 -33.31 0.00 24.88
N LEU A 311 -32.99 1.10 25.58
CA LEU A 311 -31.82 1.94 25.29
C LEU A 311 -30.74 1.64 26.33
N ALA A 312 -29.52 1.23 25.96
CA ALA A 312 -28.53 0.80 26.95
C ALA A 312 -27.89 1.97 27.71
N GLY A 313 -27.47 1.70 28.95
CA GLY A 313 -26.78 2.68 29.76
C GLY A 313 -25.34 2.91 29.30
N ALA A 314 -24.85 4.15 29.38
CA ALA A 314 -23.43 4.45 29.15
C ALA A 314 -22.56 3.85 30.26
N GLY A 315 -21.31 3.49 29.93
CA GLY A 315 -20.30 3.11 30.91
C GLY A 315 -19.86 4.31 31.75
N GLY A 316 -19.48 4.06 33.00
CA GLY A 316 -18.90 5.04 33.90
C GLY A 316 -17.45 5.35 33.54
N ALA A 317 -17.06 6.62 33.68
CA ALA A 317 -15.67 7.03 33.50
C ALA A 317 -14.75 6.38 34.56
N GLY A 318 -13.48 6.15 34.21
CA GLY A 318 -12.47 5.72 35.18
C GLY A 318 -12.21 6.79 36.23
N GLY A 319 -11.70 6.39 37.39
CA GLY A 319 -11.27 7.31 38.45
C GLY A 319 -9.88 7.87 38.15
N SER A 320 -9.67 9.16 38.42
CA SER A 320 -8.35 9.79 38.22
C SER A 320 -7.28 9.21 39.15
N ALA A 321 -6.05 9.21 38.65
CA ALA A 321 -4.85 8.92 39.40
C ALA A 321 -4.64 9.90 40.56
N GLY A 322 -3.90 9.45 41.57
CA GLY A 322 -3.32 10.33 42.58
C GLY A 322 -1.95 10.86 42.18
N ILE A 323 -1.39 11.74 43.00
CA ILE A 323 -0.03 12.26 42.95
C ILE A 323 0.98 11.14 42.61
N PHE A 324 0.92 9.93 43.22
CA PHE A 324 1.72 8.77 42.80
C PHE A 324 0.94 7.45 42.49
N GLY A 325 -0.22 7.55 41.84
CA GLY A 325 -1.04 6.41 41.41
C GLY A 325 -1.32 6.33 39.91
N THR A 326 -1.48 5.15 39.28
CA THR A 326 -1.90 5.07 37.84
C THR A 326 -3.41 5.37 37.67
N PRO A 327 -3.87 6.01 36.58
CA PRO A 327 -5.31 6.26 36.41
C PRO A 327 -6.11 4.98 36.24
N GLY A 328 -7.36 4.97 36.72
CA GLY A 328 -8.26 3.85 36.55
C GLY A 328 -8.74 3.70 35.10
N GLY A 329 -8.84 2.47 34.61
CA GLY A 329 -9.51 2.17 33.35
C GLY A 329 -11.01 2.52 33.42
N SER A 330 -11.60 2.93 32.31
CA SER A 330 -13.03 3.26 32.26
C SER A 330 -13.93 2.02 32.08
N GLY A 331 -15.20 2.15 32.44
CA GLY A 331 -16.20 1.10 32.31
C GLY A 331 -16.73 0.96 30.88
N ALA A 332 -17.06 -0.26 30.46
CA ALA A 332 -17.70 -0.52 29.17
C ALA A 332 -19.16 0.00 29.13
N GLY A 333 -19.65 0.39 27.96
CA GLY A 333 -21.07 0.66 27.74
C GLY A 333 -21.93 -0.59 27.93
N GLY A 334 -23.17 -0.42 28.39
CA GLY A 334 -24.13 -1.53 28.51
C GLY A 334 -24.58 -2.04 27.14
N THR A 335 -24.91 -3.32 27.03
CA THR A 335 -25.52 -3.90 25.81
C THR A 335 -27.04 -3.81 25.88
N THR A 336 -27.73 -3.75 24.75
CA THR A 336 -29.21 -3.75 24.72
C THR A 336 -29.81 -5.13 24.45
N GLY A 337 -31.13 -5.25 24.66
CA GLY A 337 -31.95 -6.27 23.99
C GLY A 337 -32.13 -5.95 22.50
N THR A 338 -32.74 -6.86 21.73
CA THR A 338 -32.79 -6.90 20.24
C THR A 338 -33.30 -5.64 19.50
N SER A 339 -33.67 -4.53 20.17
CA SER A 339 -34.37 -3.39 19.57
C SER A 339 -33.80 -1.98 19.79
N GLY A 340 -32.86 -1.69 20.72
CA GLY A 340 -32.35 -0.31 20.86
C GLY A 340 -30.84 -0.14 20.96
N ALA A 341 -30.38 1.12 21.03
CA ALA A 341 -28.99 1.52 20.85
C ALA A 341 -28.09 1.11 22.03
N GLY A 342 -26.91 0.57 21.73
CA GLY A 342 -25.87 0.27 22.70
C GLY A 342 -25.35 1.53 23.41
N GLY A 343 -24.94 1.39 24.67
CA GLY A 343 -24.48 2.52 25.49
C GLY A 343 -23.07 2.96 25.09
N ALA A 344 -22.74 4.25 25.24
CA ALA A 344 -21.37 4.72 25.03
C ALA A 344 -20.41 4.12 26.07
N GLY A 345 -19.16 3.85 25.70
CA GLY A 345 -18.11 3.52 26.65
C GLY A 345 -17.71 4.72 27.50
N GLY A 346 -17.25 4.48 28.74
CA GLY A 346 -16.76 5.55 29.61
C GLY A 346 -15.45 6.15 29.11
N ASN A 347 -15.21 7.44 29.35
CA ASN A 347 -13.94 8.07 29.02
C ASN A 347 -12.85 7.66 30.02
N GLY A 348 -11.61 7.49 29.54
CA GLY A 348 -10.44 7.28 30.36
C GLY A 348 -10.10 8.52 31.19
N ALA A 349 -9.57 8.30 32.40
CA ALA A 349 -9.19 9.40 33.28
C ALA A 349 -7.84 10.02 32.88
N ALA A 350 -7.66 11.32 33.11
CA ALA A 350 -6.40 12.00 32.83
C ALA A 350 -5.26 11.56 33.80
N GLY A 351 -4.02 11.63 33.32
CA GLY A 351 -2.81 11.40 34.11
C GLY A 351 -2.50 12.52 35.11
N THR A 352 -1.54 12.30 36.01
CA THR A 352 -1.09 13.27 37.04
C THR A 352 0.42 13.53 36.96
N ALA A 353 0.94 14.47 37.76
CA ALA A 353 2.33 14.91 37.65
C ALA A 353 3.40 13.81 37.91
N LEU A 354 3.16 12.79 38.76
CA LEU A 354 4.10 11.67 38.94
C LEU A 354 3.66 10.34 38.34
N HIS A 355 2.39 10.17 37.99
CA HIS A 355 1.90 9.06 37.17
C HIS A 355 1.30 9.61 35.90
N PRO A 356 2.17 9.83 34.93
CA PRO A 356 1.90 10.79 33.90
C PRO A 356 0.99 10.22 32.81
N ASP A 357 0.85 8.90 32.70
CA ASP A 357 0.04 8.25 31.67
C ASP A 357 -1.47 8.46 31.90
N GLY A 358 -2.25 8.60 30.84
CA GLY A 358 -3.71 8.65 30.86
C GLY A 358 -4.36 7.26 30.81
N GLY A 359 -5.57 7.14 31.35
CA GLY A 359 -6.35 5.90 31.38
C GLY A 359 -7.01 5.58 30.04
N ASN A 360 -7.23 4.29 29.75
CA ASN A 360 -7.92 3.87 28.52
C ASN A 360 -9.43 4.18 28.56
N GLY A 361 -10.00 4.47 27.39
CA GLY A 361 -11.44 4.58 27.13
C GLY A 361 -12.14 3.22 27.05
N GLY A 362 -13.42 3.20 27.41
CA GLY A 362 -14.22 1.99 27.54
C GLY A 362 -14.83 1.59 26.21
N ALA A 363 -15.06 0.30 25.98
CA ALA A 363 -15.75 -0.13 24.77
C ALA A 363 -17.22 0.34 24.77
N GLY A 364 -17.74 0.71 23.60
CA GLY A 364 -19.17 0.93 23.39
C GLY A 364 -19.96 -0.37 23.48
N GLY A 365 -21.17 -0.26 24.00
CA GLY A 365 -22.11 -1.37 24.10
C GLY A 365 -22.70 -1.75 22.75
N SER A 366 -23.03 -3.03 22.57
CA SER A 366 -23.67 -3.53 21.34
C SER A 366 -25.20 -3.41 21.42
N GLY A 367 -25.87 -3.24 20.27
CA GLY A 367 -27.33 -3.09 20.23
C GLY A 367 -27.93 -3.07 18.83
N SER A 368 -29.16 -2.53 18.67
CA SER A 368 -29.74 -2.30 17.34
C SER A 368 -28.92 -1.28 16.55
N SER A 369 -28.35 -0.28 17.21
CA SER A 369 -27.15 0.44 16.80
C SER A 369 -26.06 0.26 17.87
N GLY A 370 -24.80 0.30 17.46
CA GLY A 370 -23.67 0.23 18.36
C GLY A 370 -23.42 1.54 19.09
N GLY A 371 -23.04 1.47 20.37
CA GLY A 371 -22.63 2.61 21.16
C GLY A 371 -21.22 3.07 20.81
N GLN A 372 -20.93 4.37 20.95
CA GLN A 372 -19.58 4.90 20.72
C GLN A 372 -18.57 4.33 21.74
N GLY A 373 -17.34 4.11 21.32
CA GLY A 373 -16.23 3.89 22.24
C GLY A 373 -15.91 5.16 23.03
N GLY A 374 -15.49 5.01 24.29
CA GLY A 374 -15.06 6.12 25.14
C GLY A 374 -13.69 6.64 24.71
N THR A 375 -13.42 7.92 24.91
CA THR A 375 -12.10 8.50 24.58
C THR A 375 -11.04 8.05 25.59
N GLY A 376 -9.79 7.93 25.17
CA GLY A 376 -8.66 7.80 26.08
C GLY A 376 -8.44 9.08 26.89
N GLY A 377 -7.89 8.94 28.10
CA GLY A 377 -7.53 10.07 28.95
C GLY A 377 -6.21 10.71 28.51
N ASP A 378 -6.13 12.04 28.61
CA ASP A 378 -4.89 12.77 28.35
C ASP A 378 -3.84 12.51 29.44
N ALA A 379 -2.57 12.49 29.06
CA ALA A 379 -1.45 12.41 29.98
C ALA A 379 -1.15 13.75 30.66
N ALA A 380 -0.38 13.70 31.74
CA ALA A 380 0.28 14.85 32.37
C ALA A 380 1.80 14.62 32.39
N GLY A 381 2.61 15.63 32.72
CA GLY A 381 4.06 15.43 32.85
C GLY A 381 4.73 14.86 31.58
N ASN A 382 5.35 13.69 31.67
CA ASN A 382 6.05 12.99 30.56
C ASN A 382 5.31 11.73 30.05
N GLY A 383 4.00 11.66 30.22
CA GLY A 383 3.25 10.40 30.14
C GLY A 383 2.56 10.16 28.83
N HIS A 384 2.13 8.93 28.66
CA HIS A 384 1.46 8.42 27.48
C HIS A 384 -0.05 8.64 27.54
N GLY A 385 -0.66 9.13 26.47
CA GLY A 385 -2.10 9.23 26.37
C GLY A 385 -2.76 7.84 26.38
N GLY A 386 -3.95 7.76 26.98
CA GLY A 386 -4.71 6.50 27.04
C GLY A 386 -5.28 6.11 25.69
N ASN A 387 -5.46 4.82 25.43
CA ASN A 387 -6.09 4.35 24.19
C ASN A 387 -7.61 4.63 24.20
N GLY A 388 -8.20 4.96 23.06
CA GLY A 388 -9.64 5.03 22.87
C GLY A 388 -10.30 3.64 22.86
N GLY A 389 -11.54 3.57 23.32
CA GLY A 389 -12.32 2.33 23.37
C GLY A 389 -12.89 1.94 22.00
N ALA A 390 -13.09 0.64 21.76
CA ALA A 390 -13.75 0.19 20.53
C ALA A 390 -15.24 0.58 20.51
N GLY A 391 -15.79 0.85 19.33
CA GLY A 391 -17.23 1.04 19.17
C GLY A 391 -18.01 -0.28 19.27
N GLY A 392 -19.25 -0.20 19.72
CA GLY A 392 -20.13 -1.37 19.90
C GLY A 392 -20.69 -1.92 18.59
N ALA A 393 -21.05 -3.20 18.56
CA ALA A 393 -21.64 -3.81 17.38
C ALA A 393 -23.13 -3.45 17.19
N ALA A 394 -23.58 -3.41 15.95
CA ALA A 394 -24.98 -3.27 15.58
C ALA A 394 -25.54 -4.58 15.02
N PHE A 395 -26.64 -5.07 15.60
CA PHE A 395 -27.30 -6.31 15.21
C PHE A 395 -28.54 -6.10 14.33
N ALA A 396 -29.07 -4.87 14.26
CA ALA A 396 -30.22 -4.59 13.41
C ALA A 396 -29.79 -4.26 11.97
N GLN A 397 -30.62 -4.63 10.99
CA GLN A 397 -30.33 -4.41 9.57
C GLN A 397 -30.21 -2.92 9.19
N THR A 398 -30.90 -2.02 9.91
CA THR A 398 -30.79 -0.56 9.75
C THR A 398 -29.82 0.08 10.73
N GLY A 399 -29.18 -0.73 11.58
CA GLY A 399 -28.26 -0.29 12.62
C GLY A 399 -26.92 0.17 12.10
N THR A 400 -26.38 1.22 12.72
CA THR A 400 -24.99 1.65 12.54
C THR A 400 -24.13 1.08 13.65
N GLY A 401 -22.98 0.50 13.32
CA GLY A 401 -21.95 0.18 14.30
C GLY A 401 -21.46 1.43 15.00
N GLY A 402 -21.05 1.31 16.26
CA GLY A 402 -20.52 2.43 17.01
C GLY A 402 -19.15 2.85 16.49
N ASN A 403 -18.85 4.13 16.44
CA ASN A 403 -17.50 4.61 16.18
C ASN A 403 -16.57 4.26 17.34
N GLY A 404 -15.29 4.02 17.04
CA GLY A 404 -14.26 3.94 18.06
C GLY A 404 -14.02 5.29 18.72
N GLY A 405 -13.60 5.26 19.99
CA GLY A 405 -13.22 6.45 20.74
C GLY A 405 -11.86 6.96 20.32
N ASP A 406 -11.64 8.27 20.43
CA ASP A 406 -10.34 8.88 20.15
C ASP A 406 -9.32 8.51 21.24
N GLY A 407 -8.04 8.40 20.87
CA GLY A 407 -6.95 8.26 21.82
C GLY A 407 -6.67 9.57 22.56
N GLY A 408 -6.26 9.47 23.82
CA GLY A 408 -5.86 10.62 24.64
C GLY A 408 -4.51 11.18 24.21
N SER A 409 -4.26 12.45 24.50
CA SER A 409 -3.01 13.12 24.17
C SER A 409 -1.89 12.71 25.12
N GLY A 410 -0.66 12.60 24.63
CA GLY A 410 0.54 12.48 25.47
C GLY A 410 0.88 13.81 26.17
N ALA A 411 1.88 13.78 27.04
CA ALA A 411 2.42 14.97 27.70
C ALA A 411 3.96 14.89 27.76
N GLY A 412 4.65 16.03 27.69
CA GLY A 412 6.11 16.08 27.76
C GLY A 412 6.75 15.25 26.65
N ASN A 413 7.41 14.14 26.98
CA ASN A 413 8.00 13.22 25.99
C ASN A 413 7.14 11.97 25.71
N GLY A 414 5.95 11.89 26.26
CA GLY A 414 5.09 10.72 26.13
C GLY A 414 4.28 10.70 24.84
N ASN A 415 4.07 9.50 24.31
CA ASN A 415 3.27 9.23 23.12
C ASN A 415 1.77 9.53 23.31
N GLY A 416 1.07 9.84 22.23
CA GLY A 416 -0.39 9.85 22.20
C GLY A 416 -0.97 8.43 22.19
N GLY A 417 -2.18 8.28 22.70
CA GLY A 417 -2.89 7.00 22.75
C GLY A 417 -3.48 6.60 21.40
N ASN A 418 -3.67 5.31 21.16
CA ASN A 418 -4.27 4.84 19.91
C ASN A 418 -5.79 5.08 19.89
N GLY A 419 -6.36 5.36 18.72
CA GLY A 419 -7.79 5.42 18.51
C GLY A 419 -8.43 4.02 18.52
N GLY A 420 -9.67 3.94 19.00
CA GLY A 420 -10.44 2.71 19.05
C GLY A 420 -10.94 2.25 17.68
N ALA A 421 -11.12 0.95 17.49
CA ALA A 421 -11.73 0.43 16.27
C ALA A 421 -13.24 0.74 16.22
N GLY A 422 -13.78 0.92 15.02
CA GLY A 422 -15.22 0.97 14.79
C GLY A 422 -15.90 -0.38 15.05
N GLY A 423 -17.16 -0.33 15.44
CA GLY A 423 -18.00 -1.47 15.75
C GLY A 423 -18.63 -2.09 14.50
N ALA A 424 -18.69 -3.42 14.48
CA ALA A 424 -19.25 -4.19 13.36
C ALA A 424 -20.74 -3.92 13.16
N ALA A 425 -21.20 -4.04 11.91
CA ALA A 425 -22.62 -3.94 11.58
C ALA A 425 -22.96 -4.76 10.32
N ILE A 426 -24.25 -5.03 10.13
CA ILE A 426 -24.78 -5.72 8.94
C ILE A 426 -24.77 -4.81 7.70
N SER A 427 -25.01 -3.50 7.89
CA SER A 427 -25.20 -2.56 6.77
C SER A 427 -24.38 -1.28 6.90
N GLN A 428 -24.14 -0.76 8.11
CA GLN A 428 -23.38 0.49 8.31
C GLN A 428 -22.32 0.32 9.40
N GLY A 429 -21.07 0.09 9.03
CA GLY A 429 -19.96 -0.09 9.97
C GLY A 429 -19.63 1.20 10.72
N GLY A 430 -19.17 1.09 11.96
CA GLY A 430 -18.67 2.22 12.73
C GLY A 430 -17.30 2.69 12.24
N ASN A 431 -17.02 3.99 12.35
CA ASN A 431 -15.72 4.56 11.98
C ASN A 431 -14.67 4.30 13.08
N GLY A 432 -13.40 4.25 12.70
CA GLY A 432 -12.30 4.23 13.66
C GLY A 432 -12.10 5.58 14.34
N GLY A 433 -11.69 5.56 15.61
CA GLY A 433 -11.34 6.75 16.39
C GLY A 433 -9.98 7.31 15.98
N LYS A 434 -9.76 8.60 16.18
CA LYS A 434 -8.47 9.24 15.91
C LYS A 434 -7.42 8.83 16.95
N GLY A 435 -6.16 8.77 16.56
CA GLY A 435 -5.06 8.69 17.51
C GLY A 435 -4.84 10.01 18.23
N GLY A 436 -4.37 9.95 19.47
CA GLY A 436 -4.09 11.14 20.29
C GLY A 436 -2.79 11.83 19.89
N ASP A 437 -2.73 13.14 20.11
CA ASP A 437 -1.55 13.96 19.80
C ASP A 437 -0.44 13.76 20.83
N ALA A 438 0.82 14.03 20.47
CA ALA A 438 1.97 13.96 21.37
C ALA A 438 2.78 15.27 21.36
N PRO A 439 2.82 16.03 22.48
CA PRO A 439 3.75 17.13 22.65
C PRO A 439 5.19 16.61 22.87
N GLY A 440 6.16 17.53 22.83
CA GLY A 440 7.59 17.23 23.00
C GLY A 440 8.09 16.13 22.06
N SER A 441 8.93 15.20 22.54
CA SER A 441 9.55 14.15 21.71
C SER A 441 8.71 12.88 21.53
N GLY A 442 7.49 12.83 22.06
CA GLY A 442 6.63 11.64 21.98
C GLY A 442 6.06 11.42 20.57
N ASN A 443 5.64 10.20 20.26
CA ASN A 443 5.00 9.87 18.98
C ASN A 443 3.48 10.02 19.05
N GLY A 444 2.85 10.48 17.98
CA GLY A 444 1.39 10.51 17.88
C GLY A 444 0.80 9.10 17.87
N GLY A 445 -0.41 8.96 18.42
CA GLY A 445 -1.12 7.68 18.49
C GLY A 445 -1.63 7.22 17.13
N THR A 446 -1.76 5.91 16.93
CA THR A 446 -2.34 5.38 15.68
C THR A 446 -3.86 5.57 15.63
N GLY A 447 -4.42 5.81 14.45
CA GLY A 447 -5.86 5.85 14.23
C GLY A 447 -6.47 4.44 14.22
N GLY A 448 -7.69 4.33 14.73
CA GLY A 448 -8.42 3.07 14.79
C GLY A 448 -8.94 2.61 13.41
N ALA A 449 -9.11 1.31 13.23
CA ALA A 449 -9.66 0.76 12.00
C ALA A 449 -11.18 1.01 11.89
N GLY A 450 -11.66 1.29 10.69
CA GLY A 450 -13.09 1.29 10.36
C GLY A 450 -13.67 -0.11 10.32
N ALA A 451 -14.93 -0.26 10.69
CA ALA A 451 -15.58 -1.56 10.76
C ALA A 451 -15.95 -2.09 9.38
N SER A 452 -15.70 -3.38 9.17
CA SER A 452 -16.13 -4.09 7.97
C SER A 452 -17.62 -4.42 8.02
N VAL A 453 -18.24 -4.55 6.85
CA VAL A 453 -19.66 -4.87 6.70
C VAL A 453 -19.83 -6.08 5.80
N SER A 454 -20.73 -7.00 6.19
CA SER A 454 -21.08 -8.20 5.41
C SER A 454 -22.60 -8.37 5.36
N THR A 455 -23.18 -8.42 4.16
CA THR A 455 -24.64 -8.53 4.00
C THR A 455 -25.08 -9.54 2.94
N VAL A 456 -26.25 -10.13 3.20
CA VAL A 456 -27.05 -10.93 2.24
C VAL A 456 -28.31 -10.18 1.79
N GLY A 457 -28.50 -8.93 2.22
CA GLY A 457 -29.65 -8.10 1.87
C GLY A 457 -29.43 -7.22 0.63
N THR A 458 -30.46 -6.45 0.28
CA THR A 458 -30.44 -5.45 -0.80
C THR A 458 -30.40 -4.00 -0.27
N GLY A 459 -30.17 -3.82 1.03
CA GLY A 459 -30.10 -2.51 1.67
C GLY A 459 -28.77 -1.79 1.42
N ALA A 460 -28.75 -0.48 1.67
CA ALA A 460 -27.54 0.34 1.56
C ALA A 460 -26.41 -0.21 2.43
N VAL A 461 -25.18 -0.24 1.91
CA VAL A 461 -24.00 -0.71 2.63
C VAL A 461 -22.97 0.40 2.72
N ALA A 462 -22.57 0.76 3.95
CA ALA A 462 -21.54 1.75 4.22
C ALA A 462 -20.53 1.15 5.21
N PRO A 463 -19.32 0.75 4.79
CA PRO A 463 -18.27 0.35 5.72
C PRO A 463 -17.77 1.57 6.53
N GLY A 464 -17.15 1.30 7.68
CA GLY A 464 -16.54 2.34 8.49
C GLY A 464 -15.28 2.91 7.84
N THR A 465 -15.04 4.22 8.03
CA THR A 465 -13.76 4.84 7.66
C THR A 465 -12.69 4.61 8.74
N GLY A 466 -11.43 4.58 8.35
CA GLY A 466 -10.31 4.57 9.27
C GLY A 466 -10.15 5.90 9.99
N GLY A 467 -9.74 5.86 11.26
CA GLY A 467 -9.44 7.06 12.05
C GLY A 467 -8.10 7.68 11.65
N ALA A 468 -7.98 9.01 11.78
CA ALA A 468 -6.70 9.68 11.54
C ALA A 468 -5.66 9.34 12.62
N GLY A 469 -4.37 9.32 12.27
CA GLY A 469 -3.30 9.26 13.25
C GLY A 469 -3.13 10.60 13.98
N GLY A 470 -2.65 10.55 15.22
CA GLY A 470 -2.38 11.73 16.04
C GLY A 470 -1.12 12.47 15.61
N ASN A 471 -1.07 13.77 15.80
CA ASN A 471 0.08 14.60 15.49
C ASN A 471 1.17 14.47 16.56
N SER A 472 2.39 14.89 16.23
CA SER A 472 3.49 15.05 17.16
C SER A 472 4.24 16.37 16.90
N THR A 473 4.74 17.01 17.95
CA THR A 473 5.58 18.21 17.80
C THR A 473 7.07 17.90 17.62
N GLY A 474 7.54 16.74 18.11
CA GLY A 474 8.97 16.39 18.19
C GLY A 474 9.29 14.93 17.86
N GLY A 475 8.30 14.05 17.84
CA GLY A 475 8.40 12.64 17.43
C GLY A 475 7.68 12.34 16.12
N VAL A 476 7.43 11.06 15.86
CA VAL A 476 6.75 10.58 14.64
C VAL A 476 5.24 10.80 14.77
N GLY A 477 4.58 11.30 13.73
CA GLY A 477 3.13 11.33 13.66
C GLY A 477 2.54 9.92 13.61
N GLY A 478 1.35 9.73 14.17
CA GLY A 478 0.69 8.44 14.23
C GLY A 478 0.22 7.95 12.86
N ALA A 479 0.18 6.64 12.66
CA ALA A 479 -0.38 6.07 11.43
C ALA A 479 -1.90 6.22 11.40
N GLY A 480 -2.49 6.44 10.22
CA GLY A 480 -3.94 6.38 10.02
C GLY A 480 -4.46 4.94 10.04
N GLY A 481 -5.70 4.76 10.49
CA GLY A 481 -6.37 3.46 10.54
C GLY A 481 -6.86 2.99 9.17
N ALA A 482 -6.98 1.67 8.99
CA ALA A 482 -7.51 1.11 7.75
C ALA A 482 -9.03 1.35 7.63
N GLY A 483 -9.53 1.52 6.40
CA GLY A 483 -10.96 1.55 6.09
C GLY A 483 -11.58 0.15 6.13
N GLY A 484 -12.87 0.08 6.45
CA GLY A 484 -13.62 -1.17 6.57
C GLY A 484 -13.86 -1.85 5.21
N ALA A 485 -13.76 -3.18 5.19
CA ALA A 485 -14.07 -3.98 4.01
C ALA A 485 -15.58 -4.16 3.81
N VAL A 486 -16.00 -4.47 2.59
CA VAL A 486 -17.40 -4.79 2.26
C VAL A 486 -17.49 -6.17 1.63
N VAL A 487 -18.40 -7.00 2.14
CA VAL A 487 -18.76 -8.29 1.54
C VAL A 487 -20.26 -8.33 1.23
N ILE A 488 -20.62 -8.58 -0.02
CA ILE A 488 -22.03 -8.74 -0.44
C ILE A 488 -22.19 -10.08 -1.13
N GLN A 489 -23.04 -10.93 -0.57
CA GLN A 489 -23.27 -12.29 -1.09
C GLN A 489 -24.54 -12.40 -1.94
N ASN A 490 -25.42 -11.39 -1.90
CA ASN A 490 -26.69 -11.41 -2.62
C ASN A 490 -26.56 -10.87 -4.05
N ALA A 491 -26.77 -11.76 -5.02
CA ALA A 491 -26.68 -11.43 -6.44
C ALA A 491 -27.70 -10.41 -6.96
N SER A 492 -28.80 -10.22 -6.24
CA SER A 492 -29.87 -9.28 -6.60
C SER A 492 -29.66 -7.88 -6.00
N SER A 493 -28.63 -7.68 -5.18
CA SER A 493 -28.38 -6.37 -4.56
C SER A 493 -27.83 -5.39 -5.60
N ALA A 494 -28.66 -4.43 -6.03
CA ALA A 494 -28.29 -3.40 -7.01
C ALA A 494 -27.64 -2.15 -6.38
N VAL A 495 -27.31 -2.21 -5.08
CA VAL A 495 -26.81 -1.07 -4.31
C VAL A 495 -25.38 -0.71 -4.73
N PRO A 496 -25.10 0.57 -5.04
CA PRO A 496 -23.73 1.05 -5.22
C PRO A 496 -22.93 0.96 -3.92
N VAL A 497 -21.69 0.51 -4.01
CA VAL A 497 -20.85 0.21 -2.83
C VAL A 497 -19.50 0.85 -2.98
N VAL A 498 -19.04 1.48 -1.91
CA VAL A 498 -17.69 2.02 -1.78
C VAL A 498 -17.05 1.41 -0.55
N GLY A 499 -15.83 0.86 -0.68
CA GLY A 499 -15.04 0.40 0.46
C GLY A 499 -14.71 1.55 1.43
N GLY A 500 -14.42 1.25 2.69
CA GLY A 500 -14.15 2.29 3.68
C GLY A 500 -12.87 3.05 3.33
N THR A 501 -12.85 4.37 3.49
CA THR A 501 -11.62 5.14 3.26
C THR A 501 -10.64 4.91 4.40
N GLY A 502 -9.34 4.80 4.10
CA GLY A 502 -8.29 4.82 5.10
C GLY A 502 -8.17 6.19 5.76
N GLY A 503 -7.73 6.21 7.02
CA GLY A 503 -7.49 7.45 7.76
C GLY A 503 -6.16 8.09 7.38
N ASN A 504 -6.06 9.41 7.50
CA ASN A 504 -4.80 10.13 7.22
C ASN A 504 -3.77 9.89 8.33
N GLY A 505 -2.49 9.88 7.99
CA GLY A 505 -1.40 9.88 8.95
C GLY A 505 -1.26 11.23 9.65
N GLY A 506 -0.85 11.20 10.92
CA GLY A 506 -0.58 12.40 11.72
C GLY A 506 0.73 13.08 11.32
N SER A 507 0.80 14.39 11.55
CA SER A 507 2.03 15.16 11.28
C SER A 507 3.04 15.01 12.42
N GLY A 508 4.34 15.21 12.15
CA GLY A 508 5.40 15.01 13.15
C GLY A 508 6.74 15.64 12.78
N THR A 509 7.80 15.33 13.51
CA THR A 509 9.18 15.47 12.97
C THR A 509 9.39 14.48 11.84
N PHE A 510 8.77 13.30 11.92
CA PHE A 510 8.51 12.40 10.81
C PHE A 510 7.00 12.23 10.65
N GLY A 511 6.50 12.15 9.42
CA GLY A 511 5.07 12.00 9.15
C GLY A 511 4.60 10.56 9.37
N GLY A 512 3.39 10.39 9.90
CA GLY A 512 2.75 9.09 10.03
C GLY A 512 2.22 8.58 8.69
N ALA A 513 2.19 7.26 8.50
CA ALA A 513 1.64 6.66 7.28
C ALA A 513 0.11 6.80 7.23
N GLY A 514 -0.47 6.99 6.04
CA GLY A 514 -1.90 6.89 5.81
C GLY A 514 -2.39 5.45 5.85
N GLY A 515 -3.64 5.25 6.26
CA GLY A 515 -4.28 3.94 6.36
C GLY A 515 -4.73 3.42 5.00
N ALA A 516 -4.78 2.10 4.83
CA ALA A 516 -5.26 1.48 3.60
C ALA A 516 -6.78 1.65 3.43
N GLY A 517 -7.25 1.76 2.20
CA GLY A 517 -8.65 1.70 1.84
C GLY A 517 -9.22 0.28 1.92
N GLY A 518 -10.50 0.18 2.24
CA GLY A 518 -11.22 -1.07 2.43
C GLY A 518 -11.46 -1.83 1.13
N GLN A 519 -11.24 -3.14 1.16
CA GLN A 519 -11.53 -4.03 0.04
C GLN A 519 -13.04 -4.21 -0.15
N VAL A 520 -13.48 -4.42 -1.40
CA VAL A 520 -14.86 -4.85 -1.69
C VAL A 520 -14.87 -6.21 -2.38
N ILE A 521 -15.60 -7.17 -1.81
CA ILE A 521 -15.88 -8.48 -2.41
C ILE A 521 -17.38 -8.61 -2.59
N THR A 522 -17.86 -8.67 -3.83
CA THR A 522 -19.31 -8.59 -4.09
C THR A 522 -19.77 -9.56 -5.17
N ALA A 523 -20.88 -10.24 -4.89
CA ALA A 523 -21.72 -10.92 -5.86
C ALA A 523 -22.89 -10.04 -6.32
N GLY A 524 -23.02 -8.80 -5.83
CA GLY A 524 -24.12 -7.89 -6.17
C GLY A 524 -24.13 -7.39 -7.61
N ALA A 525 -25.15 -6.62 -7.96
CA ALA A 525 -25.39 -6.05 -9.28
C ALA A 525 -25.20 -4.51 -9.32
N GLY A 526 -24.79 -3.87 -8.23
CA GLY A 526 -24.54 -2.43 -8.16
C GLY A 526 -23.10 -2.02 -8.49
N ASN A 527 -22.89 -0.75 -8.84
CA ASN A 527 -21.56 -0.18 -9.09
C ASN A 527 -20.68 -0.32 -7.85
N THR A 528 -19.41 -0.70 -8.05
CA THR A 528 -18.53 -1.05 -6.94
C THR A 528 -17.21 -0.31 -7.02
N THR A 529 -16.83 0.38 -5.95
CA THR A 529 -15.56 1.08 -5.84
C THR A 529 -14.79 0.62 -4.60
N GLY A 530 -13.50 0.33 -4.74
CA GLY A 530 -12.63 0.08 -3.58
C GLY A 530 -12.46 1.32 -2.71
N GLY A 531 -12.16 1.17 -1.43
CA GLY A 531 -11.96 2.32 -0.54
C GLY A 531 -10.72 3.13 -0.91
N HIS A 532 -10.75 4.45 -0.74
CA HIS A 532 -9.57 5.29 -0.97
C HIS A 532 -8.54 5.09 0.16
N GLY A 533 -7.25 5.08 -0.18
CA GLY A 533 -6.18 5.14 0.82
C GLY A 533 -6.09 6.52 1.47
N GLY A 534 -5.73 6.58 2.74
CA GLY A 534 -5.52 7.84 3.47
C GLY A 534 -4.19 8.51 3.12
N ASP A 535 -4.12 9.83 3.25
CA ASP A 535 -2.89 10.58 2.98
C ASP A 535 -1.84 10.37 4.07
N GLY A 536 -0.56 10.46 3.71
CA GLY A 536 0.55 10.47 4.66
C GLY A 536 0.66 11.82 5.38
N GLY A 537 1.05 11.77 6.65
CA GLY A 537 1.21 12.97 7.48
C GLY A 537 2.43 13.80 7.11
N THR A 538 2.38 15.11 7.41
CA THR A 538 3.50 16.01 7.11
C THR A 538 4.62 15.91 8.14
N ALA A 539 5.86 16.12 7.71
CA ALA A 539 7.05 16.15 8.55
C ALA A 539 7.64 17.57 8.59
N SER A 540 8.02 18.04 9.77
CA SER A 540 8.65 19.35 9.94
C SER A 540 10.14 19.35 9.59
N ILE A 541 10.85 18.24 9.83
CA ILE A 541 12.31 18.11 9.58
C ILE A 541 12.74 16.74 9.02
N GLY A 542 11.91 15.71 9.07
CA GLY A 542 12.23 14.34 8.68
C GLY A 542 11.55 13.91 7.37
N LEU A 543 11.26 12.61 7.26
CA LEU A 543 10.54 12.02 6.13
C LEU A 543 9.04 12.28 6.29
N GLY A 544 8.38 12.74 5.24
CA GLY A 544 6.92 12.75 5.17
C GLY A 544 6.34 11.33 5.19
N GLY A 545 5.12 11.18 5.70
CA GLY A 545 4.47 9.88 5.83
C GLY A 545 4.10 9.26 4.48
N ALA A 546 4.12 7.94 4.38
CA ALA A 546 3.65 7.25 3.18
C ALA A 546 2.12 7.36 3.05
N GLY A 547 1.60 7.51 1.83
CA GLY A 547 0.18 7.38 1.54
C GLY A 547 -0.30 5.93 1.63
N GLY A 548 -1.54 5.74 2.07
CA GLY A 548 -2.18 4.42 2.18
C GLY A 548 -2.56 3.85 0.82
N ALA A 549 -2.55 2.52 0.69
CA ALA A 549 -2.99 1.86 -0.54
C ALA A 549 -4.51 1.97 -0.73
N GLY A 550 -4.98 2.07 -1.98
CA GLY A 550 -6.37 1.96 -2.34
C GLY A 550 -6.90 0.53 -2.22
N GLY A 551 -8.18 0.40 -1.86
CA GLY A 551 -8.87 -0.87 -1.69
C GLY A 551 -9.06 -1.61 -3.01
N SER A 552 -8.83 -2.92 -3.00
CA SER A 552 -9.08 -3.78 -4.15
C SER A 552 -10.57 -4.12 -4.29
N VAL A 553 -10.98 -4.53 -5.49
CA VAL A 553 -12.33 -5.02 -5.75
C VAL A 553 -12.30 -6.40 -6.39
N GLN A 554 -13.03 -7.34 -5.81
CA GLN A 554 -13.33 -8.64 -6.38
C GLN A 554 -14.83 -8.75 -6.67
N PHE A 555 -15.20 -8.65 -7.94
CA PHE A 555 -16.57 -8.64 -8.42
C PHE A 555 -16.91 -9.98 -9.08
N GLN A 556 -17.89 -10.71 -8.53
CA GLN A 556 -18.15 -12.11 -8.86
C GLN A 556 -19.51 -12.35 -9.55
N ASN A 557 -20.24 -11.27 -9.89
CA ASN A 557 -21.52 -11.38 -10.58
C ASN A 557 -21.36 -11.36 -12.11
N GLY A 558 -21.28 -12.55 -12.68
CA GLY A 558 -21.14 -12.71 -14.13
C GLY A 558 -22.30 -12.20 -14.97
N ALA A 559 -23.46 -11.90 -14.37
CA ALA A 559 -24.64 -11.39 -15.09
C ALA A 559 -24.78 -9.86 -15.01
N SER A 560 -24.02 -9.19 -14.15
CA SER A 560 -24.19 -7.75 -13.89
C SER A 560 -23.41 -6.88 -14.88
N SER A 561 -24.02 -5.78 -15.32
CA SER A 561 -23.40 -4.73 -16.12
C SER A 561 -22.82 -3.57 -15.29
N ALA A 562 -22.69 -3.74 -13.97
CA ALA A 562 -22.19 -2.71 -13.06
C ALA A 562 -20.72 -2.34 -13.32
N ALA A 563 -20.41 -1.05 -13.18
CA ALA A 563 -19.04 -0.57 -13.26
C ALA A 563 -18.26 -0.95 -11.98
N VAL A 564 -16.99 -1.32 -12.16
CA VAL A 564 -16.09 -1.76 -11.09
C VAL A 564 -14.82 -0.93 -11.10
N THR A 565 -14.53 -0.24 -10.00
CA THR A 565 -13.39 0.67 -9.90
C THR A 565 -12.53 0.34 -8.68
N GLY A 566 -11.22 0.26 -8.83
CA GLY A 566 -10.29 0.15 -7.70
C GLY A 566 -10.24 1.44 -6.89
N GLY A 567 -9.99 1.36 -5.59
CA GLY A 567 -9.81 2.56 -4.77
C GLY A 567 -8.52 3.31 -5.15
N THR A 568 -8.48 4.63 -5.08
CA THR A 568 -7.24 5.39 -5.32
C THR A 568 -6.28 5.25 -4.13
N GLY A 569 -4.98 5.31 -4.38
CA GLY A 569 -3.98 5.44 -3.32
C GLY A 569 -3.97 6.85 -2.72
N GLY A 570 -3.60 6.96 -1.44
CA GLY A 570 -3.43 8.23 -0.75
C GLY A 570 -2.11 8.91 -1.13
N THR A 571 -2.05 10.24 -1.01
CA THR A 571 -0.84 11.00 -1.29
C THR A 571 0.21 10.82 -0.19
N GLY A 572 1.49 10.92 -0.55
CA GLY A 572 2.57 10.98 0.42
C GLY A 572 2.66 12.34 1.09
N GLY A 573 2.99 12.36 2.37
CA GLY A 573 3.12 13.59 3.16
C GLY A 573 4.37 14.39 2.78
N ASN A 574 4.32 15.70 2.99
CA ASN A 574 5.46 16.59 2.78
C ASN A 574 6.50 16.43 3.89
N GLY A 575 7.78 16.73 3.64
CA GLY A 575 8.83 16.66 4.65
C GLY A 575 10.15 17.28 4.18
N SER A 576 11.22 17.07 4.92
CA SER A 576 12.58 17.32 4.40
C SER A 576 12.84 16.41 3.21
N SER A 577 12.44 15.14 3.29
CA SER A 577 12.17 14.33 2.11
C SER A 577 10.69 13.96 2.09
N GLY A 578 10.10 13.92 0.90
CA GLY A 578 8.69 13.61 0.74
C GLY A 578 8.37 12.14 0.99
N GLY A 579 7.19 11.87 1.52
CA GLY A 579 6.66 10.52 1.67
C GLY A 579 6.22 9.93 0.34
N VAL A 580 6.28 8.61 0.21
CA VAL A 580 5.82 7.91 -1.00
C VAL A 580 4.29 7.92 -1.09
N GLY A 581 3.75 8.02 -2.30
CA GLY A 581 2.32 7.86 -2.55
C GLY A 581 1.87 6.40 -2.46
N GLY A 582 0.63 6.17 -2.07
CA GLY A 582 0.03 4.85 -1.95
C GLY A 582 -0.33 4.24 -3.31
N ALA A 583 -0.27 2.91 -3.42
CA ALA A 583 -0.68 2.22 -4.64
C ALA A 583 -2.21 2.26 -4.84
N GLY A 584 -2.67 2.29 -6.08
CA GLY A 584 -4.08 2.16 -6.43
C GLY A 584 -4.59 0.72 -6.33
N GLY A 585 -5.90 0.59 -6.14
CA GLY A 585 -6.58 -0.68 -5.90
C GLY A 585 -6.70 -1.54 -7.16
N VAL A 586 -6.43 -2.83 -6.99
CA VAL A 586 -6.57 -3.86 -8.05
C VAL A 586 -8.03 -4.23 -8.26
N VAL A 587 -8.44 -4.46 -9.51
CA VAL A 587 -9.78 -4.95 -9.86
C VAL A 587 -9.70 -6.35 -10.46
N VAL A 588 -10.51 -7.27 -9.94
CA VAL A 588 -10.75 -8.60 -10.50
C VAL A 588 -12.25 -8.76 -10.72
N THR A 589 -12.69 -8.95 -11.98
CA THR A 589 -14.12 -9.03 -12.31
C THR A 589 -14.44 -10.08 -13.37
N ASN A 590 -15.62 -10.70 -13.24
CA ASN A 590 -16.25 -11.54 -14.27
C ASN A 590 -17.56 -10.94 -14.81
N GLY A 591 -17.87 -9.68 -14.51
CA GLY A 591 -19.10 -9.01 -14.95
C GLY A 591 -19.09 -8.54 -16.42
N PHE A 592 -20.14 -7.85 -16.81
CA PHE A 592 -20.35 -7.20 -18.12
C PHE A 592 -20.12 -5.68 -18.12
N GLY A 593 -19.90 -5.05 -16.96
CA GLY A 593 -19.68 -3.61 -16.87
C GLY A 593 -18.22 -3.20 -17.07
N ALA A 594 -17.99 -1.88 -17.17
CA ALA A 594 -16.65 -1.33 -17.31
C ALA A 594 -15.79 -1.58 -16.06
N ALA A 595 -14.49 -1.77 -16.24
CA ALA A 595 -13.56 -2.03 -15.14
C ALA A 595 -12.38 -1.07 -15.17
N LEU A 596 -12.11 -0.39 -14.05
CA LEU A 596 -11.06 0.61 -13.92
C LEU A 596 -10.18 0.30 -12.71
N GLY A 597 -8.88 0.15 -12.90
CA GLY A 597 -7.92 0.07 -11.80
C GLY A 597 -7.86 1.39 -11.03
N GLY A 598 -7.60 1.37 -9.73
CA GLY A 598 -7.48 2.60 -8.94
C GLY A 598 -6.20 3.36 -9.28
N ASP A 599 -6.24 4.70 -9.27
CA ASP A 599 -5.02 5.49 -9.51
C ASP A 599 -4.07 5.44 -8.30
N GLY A 600 -2.76 5.52 -8.56
CA GLY A 600 -1.76 5.68 -7.52
C GLY A 600 -1.72 7.10 -6.96
N GLY A 601 -1.46 7.24 -5.67
CA GLY A 601 -1.35 8.54 -5.02
C GLY A 601 -0.05 9.26 -5.37
N GLY A 602 -0.06 10.60 -5.40
CA GLY A 602 1.16 11.40 -5.62
C GLY A 602 2.14 11.31 -4.46
N GLY A 603 3.44 11.45 -4.73
CA GLY A 603 4.46 11.58 -3.70
C GLY A 603 4.52 12.97 -3.08
N GLY A 604 4.90 13.06 -1.81
CA GLY A 604 4.98 14.32 -1.07
C GLY A 604 6.18 15.17 -1.46
N THR A 605 6.16 16.47 -1.14
CA THR A 605 7.28 17.39 -1.42
C THR A 605 8.40 17.26 -0.40
N GLY A 606 9.67 17.25 -0.84
CA GLY A 606 10.88 17.31 -0.01
C GLY A 606 11.51 18.69 0.01
N SER A 607 11.29 19.50 1.06
CA SER A 607 11.76 20.89 1.13
C SER A 607 13.29 21.07 1.16
N GLY A 608 14.05 20.03 1.49
CA GLY A 608 15.53 20.04 1.50
C GLY A 608 16.21 18.75 1.01
N GLY A 609 15.43 17.71 0.69
CA GLY A 609 15.87 16.37 0.32
C GLY A 609 15.16 15.87 -0.93
N VAL A 610 14.94 14.56 -1.04
CA VAL A 610 14.29 13.97 -2.22
C VAL A 610 12.77 14.09 -2.10
N GLY A 611 12.07 14.46 -3.17
CA GLY A 611 10.62 14.33 -3.24
C GLY A 611 10.17 12.87 -3.17
N GLY A 612 8.97 12.63 -2.65
CA GLY A 612 8.44 11.27 -2.52
C GLY A 612 8.14 10.63 -3.87
N ALA A 613 8.30 9.31 -3.99
CA ALA A 613 7.88 8.60 -5.19
C ALA A 613 6.34 8.55 -5.29
N GLY A 614 5.78 8.62 -6.49
CA GLY A 614 4.36 8.37 -6.73
C GLY A 614 4.02 6.88 -6.60
N GLY A 615 2.79 6.60 -6.18
CA GLY A 615 2.28 5.23 -6.05
C GLY A 615 1.95 4.60 -7.40
N ALA A 616 2.04 3.28 -7.50
CA ALA A 616 1.66 2.56 -8.72
C ALA A 616 0.13 2.55 -8.92
N GLY A 617 -0.33 2.60 -10.16
CA GLY A 617 -1.74 2.40 -10.51
C GLY A 617 -2.16 0.93 -10.38
N GLY A 618 -3.44 0.72 -10.07
CA GLY A 618 -4.05 -0.58 -9.87
C GLY A 618 -4.21 -1.34 -11.18
N SER A 619 -3.90 -2.64 -11.17
CA SER A 619 -4.12 -3.52 -12.31
C SER A 619 -5.58 -3.97 -12.43
N VAL A 620 -5.96 -4.43 -13.62
CA VAL A 620 -7.29 -5.02 -13.87
C VAL A 620 -7.15 -6.41 -14.47
N GLN A 621 -7.81 -7.38 -13.85
CA GLN A 621 -8.01 -8.72 -14.39
C GLN A 621 -9.49 -8.93 -14.73
N PHE A 622 -9.78 -8.97 -16.03
CA PHE A 622 -11.14 -9.04 -16.55
C PHE A 622 -11.40 -10.41 -17.21
N GLN A 623 -12.23 -11.24 -16.59
CA GLN A 623 -12.31 -12.67 -16.92
C GLN A 623 -13.44 -13.02 -17.90
N ASN A 624 -14.42 -12.14 -18.09
CA ASN A 624 -15.60 -12.43 -18.91
C ASN A 624 -15.34 -12.23 -20.40
N GLY A 625 -15.25 -13.35 -21.13
CA GLY A 625 -14.99 -13.33 -22.57
C GLY A 625 -16.14 -12.84 -23.45
N GLY A 626 -17.36 -12.76 -22.92
CA GLY A 626 -18.53 -12.27 -23.66
C GLY A 626 -18.79 -10.77 -23.49
N SER A 627 -18.03 -10.07 -22.65
CA SER A 627 -18.25 -8.64 -22.39
C SER A 627 -17.50 -7.77 -23.39
N SER A 628 -18.20 -6.76 -23.92
CA SER A 628 -17.64 -5.70 -24.75
C SER A 628 -17.31 -4.42 -23.96
N ALA A 629 -17.31 -4.47 -22.63
CA ALA A 629 -17.07 -3.29 -21.81
C ALA A 629 -15.60 -2.84 -21.84
N ALA A 630 -15.40 -1.53 -21.63
CA ALA A 630 -14.07 -0.95 -21.56
C ALA A 630 -13.33 -1.39 -20.28
N VAL A 631 -12.03 -1.66 -20.42
CA VAL A 631 -11.16 -2.09 -19.32
C VAL A 631 -9.92 -1.22 -19.27
N THR A 632 -9.72 -0.50 -18.17
CA THR A 632 -8.62 0.48 -18.05
C THR A 632 -7.80 0.25 -16.79
N GLY A 633 -6.48 0.23 -16.90
CA GLY A 633 -5.57 0.20 -15.74
C GLY A 633 -5.51 1.56 -15.05
N GLY A 634 -5.27 1.59 -13.75
CA GLY A 634 -5.14 2.86 -13.02
C GLY A 634 -3.87 3.63 -13.40
N GLY A 635 -3.91 4.95 -13.40
CA GLY A 635 -2.74 5.80 -13.62
C GLY A 635 -1.75 5.70 -12.45
N GLY A 636 -0.46 5.85 -12.75
CA GLY A 636 0.58 6.01 -11.74
C GLY A 636 0.56 7.43 -11.14
N GLY A 637 0.80 7.53 -9.83
CA GLY A 637 0.87 8.81 -9.13
C GLY A 637 2.10 9.62 -9.54
N THR A 638 2.02 10.95 -9.47
CA THR A 638 3.17 11.81 -9.76
C THR A 638 4.22 11.75 -8.65
N GLY A 639 5.48 11.86 -9.00
CA GLY A 639 6.55 12.06 -8.02
C GLY A 639 6.48 13.47 -7.40
N GLY A 640 6.82 13.57 -6.13
CA GLY A 640 6.86 14.84 -5.42
C GLY A 640 8.09 15.67 -5.77
N SER A 641 7.98 16.99 -5.64
CA SER A 641 9.11 17.90 -5.89
C SER A 641 10.10 17.91 -4.71
N GLY A 642 11.36 18.27 -4.94
CA GLY A 642 12.31 18.50 -3.84
C GLY A 642 13.66 19.06 -4.25
N ALA A 643 14.69 18.92 -3.42
CA ALA A 643 16.07 19.18 -3.84
C ALA A 643 16.45 18.22 -4.98
N SER A 644 16.08 16.95 -4.87
CA SER A 644 15.94 16.03 -6.02
C SER A 644 14.47 15.62 -6.16
N GLY A 645 14.02 15.38 -7.39
CA GLY A 645 12.62 15.02 -7.65
C GLY A 645 12.34 13.55 -7.32
N GLY A 646 11.14 13.26 -6.84
CA GLY A 646 10.66 11.89 -6.63
C GLY A 646 10.30 11.20 -7.95
N ALA A 647 10.44 9.88 -8.02
CA ALA A 647 10.03 9.11 -9.19
C ALA A 647 8.50 9.12 -9.37
N GLY A 648 8.01 9.12 -10.60
CA GLY A 648 6.61 8.85 -10.90
C GLY A 648 6.26 7.37 -10.74
N GLY A 649 5.02 7.08 -10.35
CA GLY A 649 4.51 5.71 -10.20
C GLY A 649 4.23 5.04 -11.53
N ALA A 650 4.34 3.71 -11.59
CA ALA A 650 3.99 2.95 -12.78
C ALA A 650 2.47 2.89 -13.00
N GLY A 651 2.01 2.87 -14.25
CA GLY A 651 0.62 2.65 -14.60
C GLY A 651 0.19 1.17 -14.46
N GLY A 652 -1.10 0.95 -14.21
CA GLY A 652 -1.69 -0.36 -13.99
C GLY A 652 -1.76 -1.21 -15.26
N VAL A 653 -1.39 -2.49 -15.14
CA VAL A 653 -1.47 -3.47 -16.22
C VAL A 653 -2.90 -4.00 -16.35
N VAL A 654 -3.35 -4.24 -17.58
CA VAL A 654 -4.64 -4.86 -17.86
C VAL A 654 -4.47 -6.23 -18.49
N VAL A 655 -5.17 -7.23 -17.95
CA VAL A 655 -5.29 -8.57 -18.50
C VAL A 655 -6.76 -8.88 -18.72
N THR A 656 -7.18 -9.15 -19.96
CA THR A 656 -8.60 -9.32 -20.29
C THR A 656 -8.86 -10.51 -21.22
N ASN A 657 -9.99 -11.17 -20.98
CA ASN A 657 -10.62 -12.11 -21.92
C ASN A 657 -11.72 -11.42 -22.76
N GLY A 658 -12.14 -10.21 -22.40
CA GLY A 658 -13.25 -9.50 -23.03
C GLY A 658 -12.95 -9.01 -24.45
N THR A 659 -13.98 -8.47 -25.10
CA THR A 659 -13.95 -7.97 -26.48
C THR A 659 -13.98 -6.45 -26.59
N GLY A 660 -14.05 -5.73 -25.46
CA GLY A 660 -14.11 -4.27 -25.41
C GLY A 660 -12.74 -3.59 -25.49
N ASP A 661 -12.77 -2.26 -25.62
CA ASP A 661 -11.56 -1.43 -25.66
C ASP A 661 -10.78 -1.54 -24.35
N THR A 662 -9.47 -1.70 -24.45
CA THR A 662 -8.61 -2.03 -23.32
C THR A 662 -7.42 -1.10 -23.28
N THR A 663 -7.24 -0.38 -22.17
CA THR A 663 -6.20 0.64 -22.02
C THR A 663 -5.33 0.37 -20.78
N GLY A 664 -4.03 0.27 -20.94
CA GLY A 664 -3.09 0.25 -19.82
C GLY A 664 -3.01 1.61 -19.15
N GLY A 665 -2.78 1.65 -17.83
CA GLY A 665 -2.68 2.92 -17.09
C GLY A 665 -1.47 3.75 -17.52
N HIS A 666 -1.56 5.07 -17.51
CA HIS A 666 -0.41 5.94 -17.80
C HIS A 666 0.59 5.93 -16.63
N GLY A 667 1.87 6.06 -16.93
CA GLY A 667 2.90 6.29 -15.91
C GLY A 667 2.82 7.71 -15.36
N GLY A 668 3.05 7.88 -14.05
CA GLY A 668 3.06 9.19 -13.40
C GLY A 668 4.29 10.01 -13.78
N ALA A 669 4.15 11.33 -13.80
CA ALA A 669 5.29 12.23 -14.05
C ALA A 669 6.30 12.19 -12.90
N GLY A 670 7.59 12.33 -13.20
CA GLY A 670 8.63 12.56 -12.19
C GLY A 670 8.53 13.95 -11.57
N GLY A 671 8.85 14.07 -10.29
CA GLY A 671 8.79 15.33 -9.55
C GLY A 671 9.90 16.31 -9.95
N ALA A 672 9.66 17.60 -9.79
CA ALA A 672 10.66 18.62 -10.09
C ALA A 672 11.76 18.70 -9.01
N ALA A 673 12.98 19.04 -9.41
CA ALA A 673 14.11 19.26 -8.55
C ALA A 673 14.53 20.74 -8.56
N GLY A 674 14.84 21.29 -7.39
CA GLY A 674 15.39 22.65 -7.27
C GLY A 674 16.88 22.73 -7.62
N THR A 675 17.70 21.85 -7.02
CA THR A 675 19.18 21.90 -7.14
C THR A 675 19.81 20.60 -7.61
N GLY A 676 19.09 19.47 -7.53
CA GLY A 676 19.55 18.13 -7.88
C GLY A 676 18.93 17.61 -9.19
N VAL A 677 18.79 16.29 -9.29
CA VAL A 677 18.23 15.63 -10.49
C VAL A 677 16.71 15.59 -10.38
N GLY A 678 16.02 15.93 -11.48
CA GLY A 678 14.58 15.73 -11.58
C GLY A 678 14.19 14.26 -11.47
N GLY A 679 12.98 13.98 -10.99
CA GLY A 679 12.50 12.62 -10.79
C GLY A 679 12.34 11.86 -12.11
N VAL A 680 12.56 10.55 -12.10
CA VAL A 680 12.25 9.72 -13.28
C VAL A 680 10.74 9.59 -13.48
N GLY A 681 10.27 9.58 -14.72
CA GLY A 681 8.89 9.29 -15.06
C GLY A 681 8.55 7.81 -14.87
N GLY A 682 7.32 7.52 -14.46
CA GLY A 682 6.83 6.15 -14.26
C GLY A 682 6.57 5.42 -15.58
N ALA A 683 6.72 4.10 -15.59
CA ALA A 683 6.39 3.30 -16.78
C ALA A 683 4.87 3.24 -17.02
N GLY A 684 4.44 3.21 -18.28
CA GLY A 684 3.07 2.93 -18.67
C GLY A 684 2.69 1.46 -18.48
N GLY A 685 1.44 1.21 -18.12
CA GLY A 685 0.87 -0.11 -17.93
C GLY A 685 0.68 -0.85 -19.26
N GLY A 686 0.98 -2.14 -19.26
CA GLY A 686 0.77 -2.99 -20.43
C GLY A 686 -0.67 -3.48 -20.57
N VAL A 687 -0.99 -3.99 -21.76
CA VAL A 687 -2.26 -4.65 -22.08
C VAL A 687 -2.00 -6.07 -22.56
N ALA A 688 -2.72 -7.05 -22.00
CA ALA A 688 -2.71 -8.44 -22.43
C ALA A 688 -4.14 -8.92 -22.73
N ILE A 689 -4.47 -9.10 -24.01
CA ILE A 689 -5.74 -9.65 -24.48
C ILE A 689 -5.56 -11.13 -24.82
N GLN A 690 -6.20 -12.01 -24.05
CA GLN A 690 -6.06 -13.45 -24.21
C GLN A 690 -7.06 -14.05 -25.22
N SER A 691 -8.20 -13.37 -25.43
CA SER A 691 -9.26 -13.86 -26.31
C SER A 691 -8.98 -13.56 -27.78
N ALA A 692 -9.00 -14.60 -28.61
CA ALA A 692 -8.90 -14.46 -30.07
C ALA A 692 -10.15 -13.84 -30.70
N ALA A 693 -11.28 -13.84 -29.99
CA ALA A 693 -12.53 -13.22 -30.44
C ALA A 693 -12.59 -11.71 -30.13
N SER A 694 -11.58 -11.16 -29.44
CA SER A 694 -11.56 -9.75 -29.08
C SER A 694 -11.33 -8.86 -30.29
N SER A 695 -12.25 -7.94 -30.53
CA SER A 695 -12.20 -6.94 -31.61
C SER A 695 -11.95 -5.51 -31.09
N GLY A 696 -11.83 -5.32 -29.77
CA GLY A 696 -11.62 -4.02 -29.14
C GLY A 696 -10.22 -3.46 -29.35
N ILE A 697 -10.08 -2.14 -29.20
CA ILE A 697 -8.81 -1.44 -29.35
C ILE A 697 -7.93 -1.72 -28.13
N ALA A 698 -6.71 -2.21 -28.34
CA ALA A 698 -5.72 -2.43 -27.29
C ALA A 698 -4.73 -1.25 -27.24
N THR A 699 -4.78 -0.45 -26.18
CA THR A 699 -3.93 0.74 -26.00
C THR A 699 -2.96 0.54 -24.83
N GLY A 700 -1.66 0.49 -25.09
CA GLY A 700 -0.64 0.51 -24.04
C GLY A 700 -0.60 1.88 -23.34
N GLY A 701 -0.40 1.91 -22.03
CA GLY A 701 -0.29 3.17 -21.30
C GLY A 701 0.94 3.97 -21.72
N GLY A 702 0.84 5.29 -21.82
CA GLY A 702 2.01 6.16 -22.06
C GLY A 702 2.94 6.20 -20.85
N GLY A 703 4.25 6.32 -21.09
CA GLY A 703 5.23 6.57 -20.03
C GLY A 703 5.12 7.99 -19.48
N GLY A 704 5.40 8.15 -18.19
CA GLY A 704 5.39 9.45 -17.53
C GLY A 704 6.59 10.30 -17.95
N ILE A 705 6.41 11.62 -18.00
CA ILE A 705 7.51 12.55 -18.28
C ILE A 705 8.51 12.59 -17.12
N GLY A 706 9.78 12.80 -17.43
CA GLY A 706 10.82 13.07 -16.44
C GLY A 706 10.67 14.46 -15.84
N GLY A 707 11.01 14.60 -14.56
CA GLY A 707 10.97 15.87 -13.84
C GLY A 707 12.10 16.81 -14.26
N ASN A 708 11.86 18.11 -14.20
CA ASN A 708 12.89 19.12 -14.44
C ASN A 708 13.83 19.22 -13.24
N GLY A 709 15.09 19.62 -13.44
CA GLY A 709 16.06 19.77 -12.35
C GLY A 709 17.32 20.52 -12.77
N ALA A 710 18.34 20.54 -11.91
CA ALA A 710 19.68 20.93 -12.34
C ALA A 710 20.15 20.00 -13.46
N SER A 711 19.96 18.69 -13.27
CA SER A 711 19.86 17.72 -14.38
C SER A 711 18.43 17.21 -14.51
N GLY A 712 17.97 16.96 -15.72
CA GLY A 712 16.63 16.44 -15.97
C GLY A 712 16.49 14.96 -15.58
N GLY A 713 15.32 14.57 -15.10
CA GLY A 713 14.96 13.17 -14.88
C GLY A 713 14.64 12.46 -16.18
N ALA A 714 14.91 11.15 -16.26
CA ALA A 714 14.56 10.36 -17.44
C ALA A 714 13.04 10.18 -17.56
N GLY A 715 12.52 10.10 -18.79
CA GLY A 715 11.14 9.72 -19.05
C GLY A 715 10.89 8.22 -18.86
N GLY A 716 9.65 7.85 -18.54
CA GLY A 716 9.24 6.47 -18.33
C GLY A 716 8.98 5.72 -19.63
N ALA A 717 9.12 4.39 -19.62
CA ALA A 717 8.81 3.56 -20.78
C ALA A 717 7.30 3.48 -21.07
N GLY A 718 6.91 3.36 -22.34
CA GLY A 718 5.55 3.08 -22.76
C GLY A 718 5.13 1.63 -22.52
N GLY A 719 3.84 1.42 -22.33
CA GLY A 719 3.21 0.14 -22.07
C GLY A 719 3.19 -0.78 -23.29
N GLN A 720 3.57 -2.03 -23.05
CA GLN A 720 3.57 -3.12 -24.04
C GLN A 720 2.15 -3.58 -24.35
N VAL A 721 1.87 -3.98 -25.59
CA VAL A 721 0.61 -4.61 -25.97
C VAL A 721 0.83 -6.04 -26.46
N LEU A 722 0.21 -7.00 -25.78
CA LEU A 722 0.15 -8.41 -26.16
C LEU A 722 -1.30 -8.76 -26.51
N THR A 723 -1.56 -9.24 -27.73
CA THR A 723 -2.94 -9.56 -28.13
C THR A 723 -3.04 -10.84 -28.95
N ASN A 724 -4.06 -11.64 -28.63
CA ASN A 724 -4.56 -12.73 -29.46
C ASN A 724 -5.71 -12.28 -30.38
N GLY A 725 -6.26 -11.09 -30.16
CA GLY A 725 -7.44 -10.56 -30.86
C GLY A 725 -7.13 -9.96 -32.24
N THR A 726 -8.18 -9.40 -32.83
CA THR A 726 -8.18 -8.78 -34.17
C THR A 726 -8.52 -7.29 -34.14
N GLY A 727 -8.61 -6.67 -32.96
CA GLY A 727 -8.86 -5.24 -32.79
C GLY A 727 -7.60 -4.40 -32.99
N ALA A 728 -7.78 -3.08 -33.21
CA ALA A 728 -6.67 -2.15 -33.43
C ALA A 728 -5.69 -2.10 -32.23
N VAL A 729 -4.43 -1.79 -32.48
CA VAL A 729 -3.40 -1.70 -31.43
C VAL A 729 -2.74 -0.32 -31.45
N ASN A 730 -2.78 0.36 -30.30
CA ASN A 730 -2.06 1.60 -30.03
C ASN A 730 -1.00 1.33 -28.96
N ALA A 731 0.25 1.14 -29.35
CA ALA A 731 1.32 0.93 -28.38
C ALA A 731 1.56 2.19 -27.51
N GLY A 732 1.99 2.00 -26.26
CA GLY A 732 2.29 3.12 -25.37
C GLY A 732 3.48 3.92 -25.86
N VAL A 733 3.38 5.25 -25.85
CA VAL A 733 4.53 6.14 -26.15
C VAL A 733 5.47 6.22 -24.94
N GLY A 734 6.76 6.37 -25.19
CA GLY A 734 7.74 6.69 -24.15
C GLY A 734 7.55 8.13 -23.65
N GLY A 735 7.77 8.36 -22.36
CA GLY A 735 7.72 9.69 -21.77
C GLY A 735 8.93 10.53 -22.13
N ASP A 736 8.76 11.83 -22.28
CA ASP A 736 9.88 12.75 -22.55
C ASP A 736 10.79 12.90 -21.31
N GLY A 737 12.08 13.13 -21.54
CA GLY A 737 13.03 13.48 -20.49
C GLY A 737 12.84 14.91 -19.99
N GLY A 738 13.05 15.14 -18.70
CA GLY A 738 12.94 16.45 -18.08
C GLY A 738 14.07 17.39 -18.49
N THR A 739 13.86 18.70 -18.35
CA THR A 739 14.89 19.70 -18.66
C THR A 739 15.92 19.82 -17.54
N GLY A 740 17.21 19.84 -17.88
CA GLY A 740 18.32 20.19 -16.98
C GLY A 740 18.66 21.67 -17.08
N THR A 741 18.49 22.45 -16.02
CA THR A 741 18.70 23.91 -16.06
C THR A 741 20.18 24.30 -16.10
N THR A 742 21.07 23.48 -15.52
CA THR A 742 22.52 23.73 -15.46
C THR A 742 23.36 22.51 -15.85
N GLY A 743 22.79 21.32 -15.85
CA GLY A 743 23.40 20.03 -16.16
C GLY A 743 22.81 19.38 -17.40
N VAL A 744 22.79 18.05 -17.43
CA VAL A 744 22.31 17.27 -18.58
C VAL A 744 20.78 17.22 -18.59
N GLY A 745 20.16 17.35 -19.76
CA GLY A 745 18.75 17.00 -19.92
C GLY A 745 18.51 15.50 -19.69
N GLY A 746 17.30 15.14 -19.25
CA GLY A 746 16.94 13.75 -18.99
C GLY A 746 16.81 12.93 -20.28
N ALA A 747 17.08 11.63 -20.24
CA ALA A 747 16.84 10.77 -21.39
C ALA A 747 15.33 10.55 -21.63
N GLY A 748 14.91 10.40 -22.88
CA GLY A 748 13.56 9.97 -23.23
C GLY A 748 13.32 8.49 -22.93
N GLY A 749 12.09 8.14 -22.56
CA GLY A 749 11.69 6.76 -22.27
C GLY A 749 11.49 5.94 -23.54
N ALA A 750 11.65 4.62 -23.46
CA ALA A 750 11.40 3.73 -24.61
C ALA A 750 9.90 3.66 -24.96
N GLY A 751 9.57 3.52 -26.23
CA GLY A 751 8.22 3.20 -26.69
C GLY A 751 7.83 1.76 -26.37
N GLY A 752 6.53 1.52 -26.13
CA GLY A 752 5.96 0.21 -25.89
C GLY A 752 5.99 -0.65 -27.15
N GLY A 753 6.35 -1.92 -27.03
CA GLY A 753 6.29 -2.87 -28.13
C GLY A 753 4.90 -3.48 -28.32
N VAL A 754 4.75 -4.19 -29.43
CA VAL A 754 3.53 -4.91 -29.82
C VAL A 754 3.86 -6.36 -30.11
N ALA A 755 3.09 -7.28 -29.54
CA ALA A 755 3.17 -8.70 -29.82
C ALA A 755 1.79 -9.24 -30.20
N ILE A 756 1.64 -9.68 -31.46
CA ILE A 756 0.43 -10.32 -31.98
C ILE A 756 0.70 -11.82 -32.14
N GLN A 757 0.06 -12.64 -31.32
CA GLN A 757 0.27 -14.10 -31.37
C GLN A 757 -0.64 -14.79 -32.40
N SER A 758 -1.79 -14.20 -32.72
CA SER A 758 -2.77 -14.79 -33.63
C SER A 758 -2.40 -14.61 -35.10
N ALA A 759 -2.26 -15.72 -35.81
CA ALA A 759 -2.03 -15.73 -37.25
C ALA A 759 -3.24 -15.20 -38.06
N ALA A 760 -4.43 -15.18 -37.45
CA ALA A 760 -5.65 -14.69 -38.08
C ALA A 760 -5.80 -13.16 -38.02
N SER A 761 -4.99 -12.47 -37.21
CA SER A 761 -5.09 -11.02 -37.06
C SER A 761 -4.58 -10.30 -38.33
N SER A 762 -5.41 -9.43 -38.90
CA SER A 762 -5.09 -8.62 -40.09
C SER A 762 -4.81 -7.15 -39.76
N VAL A 763 -4.59 -6.83 -38.48
CA VAL A 763 -4.48 -5.46 -37.98
C VAL A 763 -3.14 -4.86 -38.37
N ALA A 764 -3.19 -3.65 -38.92
CA ALA A 764 -1.98 -2.87 -39.11
C ALA A 764 -1.51 -2.29 -37.77
N VAL A 765 -0.24 -2.44 -37.43
CA VAL A 765 0.29 -2.02 -36.12
C VAL A 765 1.58 -1.24 -36.23
N THR A 766 1.70 -0.24 -35.37
CA THR A 766 2.93 0.54 -35.19
C THR A 766 3.39 0.40 -33.74
N GLY A 767 4.68 0.12 -33.54
CA GLY A 767 5.28 0.16 -32.21
C GLY A 767 5.23 1.56 -31.60
N GLY A 768 5.34 1.67 -30.28
CA GLY A 768 5.26 2.94 -29.58
C GLY A 768 6.44 3.84 -29.95
N VAL A 769 6.21 5.15 -30.07
CA VAL A 769 7.29 6.11 -30.31
C VAL A 769 8.11 6.29 -29.02
N GLY A 770 9.44 6.37 -29.14
CA GLY A 770 10.31 6.72 -28.03
C GLY A 770 10.15 8.17 -27.61
N GLY A 771 10.25 8.46 -26.32
CA GLY A 771 10.17 9.82 -25.79
C GLY A 771 11.37 10.67 -26.20
N LYS A 772 11.19 11.99 -26.25
CA LYS A 772 12.27 12.91 -26.57
C LYS A 772 13.23 13.08 -25.40
N GLY A 773 14.50 13.34 -25.68
CA GLY A 773 15.46 13.77 -24.69
C GLY A 773 15.16 15.20 -24.21
N GLY A 774 15.38 15.46 -22.93
CA GLY A 774 15.23 16.77 -22.33
C GLY A 774 16.33 17.73 -22.75
N ASN A 775 16.03 19.02 -22.78
CA ASN A 775 17.03 20.06 -23.02
C ASN A 775 17.92 20.25 -21.78
N GLY A 776 19.15 20.75 -21.96
CA GLY A 776 19.96 21.23 -20.85
C GLY A 776 21.26 21.92 -21.25
N ALA A 777 22.22 22.01 -20.34
CA ALA A 777 23.57 22.43 -20.70
C ALA A 777 24.14 21.47 -21.75
N SER A 778 23.99 20.17 -21.53
CA SER A 778 24.03 19.15 -22.59
C SER A 778 22.65 18.52 -22.74
N GLY A 779 22.26 18.16 -23.96
CA GLY A 779 20.97 17.52 -24.23
C GLY A 779 20.91 16.08 -23.74
N GLY A 780 19.73 15.63 -23.31
CA GLY A 780 19.47 14.23 -23.01
C GLY A 780 19.25 13.40 -24.28
N GLY A 781 19.57 12.10 -24.24
CA GLY A 781 19.32 11.20 -25.37
C GLY A 781 17.82 10.91 -25.59
N GLY A 782 17.41 10.69 -26.83
CA GLY A 782 16.06 10.23 -27.17
C GLY A 782 15.84 8.75 -26.85
N GLY A 783 14.59 8.39 -26.58
CA GLY A 783 14.18 7.03 -26.25
C GLY A 783 14.09 6.11 -27.48
N VAL A 784 14.30 4.81 -27.29
CA VAL A 784 14.18 3.81 -28.36
C VAL A 784 12.72 3.57 -28.72
N GLY A 785 12.41 3.41 -30.01
CA GLY A 785 11.08 3.04 -30.49
C GLY A 785 10.70 1.58 -30.18
N GLY A 786 9.41 1.33 -30.00
CA GLY A 786 8.88 0.01 -29.64
C GLY A 786 9.00 -1.01 -30.77
N ALA A 787 9.45 -2.23 -30.44
CA ALA A 787 9.55 -3.32 -31.40
C ALA A 787 8.18 -3.97 -31.67
N VAL A 788 8.00 -4.53 -32.87
CA VAL A 788 6.81 -5.30 -33.25
C VAL A 788 7.17 -6.74 -33.54
N LEU A 789 6.47 -7.67 -32.89
CA LEU A 789 6.50 -9.10 -33.16
C LEU A 789 5.11 -9.57 -33.60
N THR A 790 5.01 -10.22 -34.76
CA THR A 790 3.70 -10.65 -35.28
C THR A 790 3.72 -12.02 -35.94
N ASN A 791 2.65 -12.78 -35.69
CA ASN A 791 2.24 -13.93 -36.50
C ASN A 791 1.16 -13.57 -37.53
N GLY A 792 0.56 -12.38 -37.43
CA GLY A 792 -0.58 -11.93 -38.22
C GLY A 792 -0.22 -11.51 -39.65
N THR A 793 -1.23 -11.00 -40.37
CA THR A 793 -1.18 -10.68 -41.80
C THR A 793 -1.21 -9.17 -42.11
N GLY A 794 -1.49 -8.33 -41.11
CA GLY A 794 -1.53 -6.87 -41.26
C GLY A 794 -0.14 -6.24 -41.38
N ALA A 795 -0.07 -5.04 -41.98
CA ALA A 795 1.18 -4.30 -42.12
C ALA A 795 1.75 -3.89 -40.75
N THR A 796 3.06 -3.99 -40.57
CA THR A 796 3.72 -3.75 -39.28
C THR A 796 4.85 -2.76 -39.41
N THR A 797 4.83 -1.73 -38.57
CA THR A 797 5.86 -0.70 -38.51
C THR A 797 6.49 -0.67 -37.11
N GLY A 798 7.81 -0.69 -37.02
CA GLY A 798 8.50 -0.44 -35.75
C GLY A 798 8.26 0.99 -35.25
N GLY A 799 8.24 1.20 -33.94
CA GLY A 799 8.07 2.55 -33.39
C GLY A 799 9.26 3.45 -33.76
N HIS A 800 9.01 4.75 -33.94
CA HIS A 800 10.10 5.70 -34.18
C HIS A 800 10.91 5.94 -32.91
N GLY A 801 12.21 6.16 -33.06
CA GLY A 801 13.06 6.66 -31.98
C GLY A 801 12.72 8.11 -31.64
N GLY A 802 12.87 8.50 -30.38
CA GLY A 802 12.67 9.88 -29.95
C GLY A 802 13.86 10.76 -30.31
N ASP A 803 13.61 12.06 -30.49
CA ASP A 803 14.68 13.03 -30.78
C ASP A 803 15.57 13.27 -29.55
N GLY A 804 16.84 13.59 -29.78
CA GLY A 804 17.76 14.07 -28.75
C GLY A 804 17.42 15.50 -28.31
N GLY A 805 17.60 15.79 -27.02
CA GLY A 805 17.40 17.12 -26.46
C GLY A 805 18.49 18.11 -26.88
N SER A 806 18.19 19.40 -26.83
CA SER A 806 19.17 20.44 -27.16
C SER A 806 20.11 20.77 -25.99
N GLY A 807 21.39 20.94 -26.28
CA GLY A 807 22.42 21.49 -25.38
C GLY A 807 22.57 22.99 -25.58
N THR A 808 22.55 23.79 -24.52
CA THR A 808 22.73 25.25 -24.61
C THR A 808 24.19 25.68 -24.63
N THR A 809 25.07 24.92 -23.96
CA THR A 809 26.51 25.21 -23.85
C THR A 809 27.40 24.00 -24.13
N GLY A 810 26.86 22.78 -24.04
CA GLY A 810 27.52 21.51 -24.26
C GLY A 810 27.03 20.79 -25.52
N VAL A 811 27.12 19.45 -25.53
CA VAL A 811 26.72 18.63 -26.68
C VAL A 811 25.19 18.47 -26.74
N GLY A 812 24.64 18.42 -27.95
CA GLY A 812 23.27 17.96 -28.16
C GLY A 812 23.11 16.48 -27.82
N GLY A 813 21.91 16.07 -27.41
CA GLY A 813 21.61 14.68 -27.06
C GLY A 813 21.55 13.78 -28.30
N THR A 814 21.85 12.49 -28.16
CA THR A 814 21.72 11.54 -29.28
C THR A 814 20.26 11.22 -29.58
N GLY A 815 19.91 11.01 -30.84
CA GLY A 815 18.62 10.47 -31.23
C GLY A 815 18.44 9.01 -30.81
N GLY A 816 17.21 8.62 -30.47
CA GLY A 816 16.87 7.26 -30.11
C GLY A 816 16.80 6.33 -31.33
N ALA A 817 17.11 5.04 -31.14
CA ALA A 817 16.99 4.07 -32.22
C ALA A 817 15.52 3.77 -32.56
N GLY A 818 15.21 3.49 -33.82
CA GLY A 818 13.92 2.99 -34.26
C GLY A 818 13.68 1.52 -33.84
N GLY A 819 12.43 1.18 -33.60
CA GLY A 819 12.00 -0.16 -33.23
C GLY A 819 12.11 -1.15 -34.38
N GLY A 820 12.51 -2.39 -34.08
CA GLY A 820 12.58 -3.46 -35.07
C GLY A 820 11.23 -4.12 -35.35
N VAL A 821 11.15 -4.85 -36.46
CA VAL A 821 9.98 -5.67 -36.83
C VAL A 821 10.41 -7.12 -37.02
N ALA A 822 9.65 -8.05 -36.45
CA ALA A 822 9.84 -9.48 -36.64
C ALA A 822 8.51 -10.14 -37.04
N ILE A 823 8.46 -10.68 -38.26
CA ILE A 823 7.31 -11.44 -38.79
C ILE A 823 7.68 -12.92 -38.78
N GLN A 824 7.04 -13.70 -37.91
CA GLN A 824 7.45 -15.09 -37.62
C GLN A 824 6.79 -16.12 -38.55
N SER A 825 5.59 -15.85 -39.04
CA SER A 825 4.82 -16.77 -39.87
C SER A 825 5.34 -16.81 -41.32
N THR A 826 5.64 -18.01 -41.82
CA THR A 826 6.19 -18.23 -43.17
C THR A 826 5.19 -17.92 -44.30
N SER A 827 3.89 -17.93 -43.99
CA SER A 827 2.82 -17.65 -44.96
C SER A 827 2.23 -16.25 -44.81
N SER A 828 2.78 -15.40 -43.93
CA SER A 828 2.21 -14.08 -43.71
C SER A 828 2.50 -13.14 -44.88
N PRO A 829 1.49 -12.47 -45.46
CA PRO A 829 1.69 -11.43 -46.47
C PRO A 829 2.02 -10.05 -45.87
N ALA A 830 2.21 -9.95 -44.55
CA ALA A 830 2.44 -8.67 -43.87
C ALA A 830 3.64 -7.92 -44.45
N ALA A 831 3.44 -6.64 -44.77
CA ALA A 831 4.53 -5.73 -45.06
C ALA A 831 5.21 -5.31 -43.74
N GLY A 832 6.54 -5.33 -43.69
CA GLY A 832 7.32 -5.01 -42.49
C GLY A 832 8.22 -3.79 -42.69
N THR A 833 8.00 -2.72 -41.92
CA THR A 833 8.80 -1.50 -41.98
C THR A 833 9.48 -1.24 -40.65
N GLY A 834 10.80 -1.11 -40.63
CA GLY A 834 11.52 -0.71 -39.41
C GLY A 834 11.18 0.71 -38.99
N GLY A 835 11.18 0.99 -37.69
CA GLY A 835 10.97 2.36 -37.21
C GLY A 835 12.14 3.28 -37.59
N ALA A 836 11.87 4.55 -37.91
CA ALA A 836 12.95 5.51 -38.14
C ALA A 836 13.69 5.85 -36.82
N GLY A 837 14.99 6.14 -36.90
CA GLY A 837 15.75 6.71 -35.80
C GLY A 837 15.36 8.17 -35.54
N GLY A 838 15.46 8.60 -34.29
CA GLY A 838 15.22 10.00 -33.91
C GLY A 838 16.38 10.90 -34.32
N THR A 839 16.12 12.20 -34.44
CA THR A 839 17.17 13.18 -34.77
C THR A 839 18.08 13.46 -33.58
N GLY A 840 19.33 13.82 -33.84
CA GLY A 840 20.26 14.32 -32.82
C GLY A 840 19.93 15.75 -32.43
N GLY A 841 20.09 16.08 -31.15
CA GLY A 841 19.83 17.41 -30.64
C GLY A 841 20.89 18.43 -31.06
N ASN A 842 20.52 19.70 -31.08
CA ASN A 842 21.45 20.80 -31.37
C ASN A 842 22.31 21.12 -30.13
N GLY A 843 23.51 21.67 -30.32
CA GLY A 843 24.32 22.16 -29.21
C GLY A 843 25.58 22.91 -29.63
N SER A 844 26.52 23.11 -28.71
CA SER A 844 27.87 23.57 -29.06
C SER A 844 28.54 22.59 -30.02
N SER A 845 28.35 21.29 -29.79
CA SER A 845 28.51 20.25 -30.82
C SER A 845 27.17 19.52 -30.97
N GLY A 846 26.85 19.09 -32.18
CA GLY A 846 25.60 18.40 -32.46
C GLY A 846 25.58 16.98 -31.89
N GLY A 847 24.40 16.51 -31.46
CA GLY A 847 24.19 15.12 -31.06
C GLY A 847 24.08 14.20 -32.28
N ALA A 848 24.49 12.95 -32.17
CA ALA A 848 24.35 11.98 -33.25
C ALA A 848 22.87 11.57 -33.46
N GLY A 849 22.48 11.31 -34.70
CA GLY A 849 21.17 10.74 -35.03
C GLY A 849 21.05 9.27 -34.63
N GLY A 850 19.82 8.82 -34.40
CA GLY A 850 19.51 7.46 -34.00
C GLY A 850 19.53 6.48 -35.19
N ALA A 851 19.85 5.21 -34.93
CA ALA A 851 19.80 4.18 -35.97
C ALA A 851 18.34 3.80 -36.33
N GLY A 852 18.09 3.46 -37.58
CA GLY A 852 16.82 2.89 -38.03
C GLY A 852 16.62 1.44 -37.58
N GLY A 853 15.36 1.05 -37.41
CA GLY A 853 14.96 -0.28 -36.97
C GLY A 853 15.18 -1.36 -38.02
N ALA A 854 15.67 -2.53 -37.60
CA ALA A 854 15.86 -3.68 -38.49
C ALA A 854 14.55 -4.47 -38.70
N VAL A 855 14.41 -5.09 -39.87
CA VAL A 855 13.28 -5.97 -40.19
C VAL A 855 13.76 -7.39 -40.41
N GLN A 856 13.12 -8.35 -39.74
CA GLN A 856 13.32 -9.78 -39.95
C GLN A 856 11.99 -10.41 -40.36
N THR A 857 11.97 -11.16 -41.46
CA THR A 857 10.74 -11.80 -41.94
C THR A 857 10.97 -13.24 -42.39
N ASN A 858 10.06 -14.11 -41.97
CA ASN A 858 9.83 -15.42 -42.57
C ASN A 858 8.74 -15.38 -43.65
N GLY A 859 7.93 -14.31 -43.69
CA GLY A 859 6.74 -14.19 -44.53
C GLY A 859 7.02 -13.78 -45.98
N THR A 860 5.95 -13.53 -46.72
CA THR A 860 5.97 -13.28 -48.17
C THR A 860 5.82 -11.79 -48.55
N GLY A 861 5.55 -10.92 -47.58
CA GLY A 861 5.33 -9.48 -47.80
C GLY A 861 6.61 -8.68 -48.05
N ASN A 862 6.43 -7.43 -48.48
CA ASN A 862 7.53 -6.49 -48.71
C ASN A 862 8.13 -6.00 -47.39
N THR A 863 9.43 -5.73 -47.37
CA THR A 863 10.15 -5.28 -46.18
C THR A 863 11.03 -4.09 -46.45
N THR A 864 11.03 -3.15 -45.52
CA THR A 864 11.82 -1.91 -45.59
C THR A 864 12.49 -1.65 -44.23
N GLY A 865 13.81 -1.55 -44.21
CA GLY A 865 14.53 -1.12 -43.01
C GLY A 865 14.16 0.32 -42.63
N GLY A 866 14.20 0.63 -41.34
CA GLY A 866 13.91 1.99 -40.88
C GLY A 866 15.00 2.98 -41.29
N HIS A 867 14.65 4.23 -41.54
CA HIS A 867 15.64 5.25 -41.87
C HIS A 867 16.47 5.66 -40.62
N GLY A 868 17.74 5.98 -40.80
CA GLY A 868 18.54 6.64 -39.77
C GLY A 868 18.09 8.07 -39.54
N GLY A 869 18.21 8.56 -38.30
CA GLY A 869 17.91 9.95 -37.96
C GLY A 869 19.06 10.88 -38.29
N ASP A 870 18.76 12.14 -38.57
CA ASP A 870 19.79 13.15 -38.87
C ASP A 870 20.59 13.56 -37.63
N GLY A 871 21.85 13.93 -37.82
CA GLY A 871 22.69 14.52 -36.78
C GLY A 871 22.30 15.97 -36.47
N GLY A 872 22.40 16.36 -35.21
CA GLY A 872 22.11 17.72 -34.76
C GLY A 872 23.16 18.73 -35.20
N THR A 873 22.81 20.01 -35.19
CA THR A 873 23.73 21.09 -35.54
C THR A 873 24.65 21.47 -34.37
N GLY A 874 25.91 21.78 -34.68
CA GLY A 874 26.89 22.35 -33.75
C GLY A 874 27.04 23.86 -33.99
N SER A 875 26.72 24.70 -33.02
CA SER A 875 26.81 26.16 -33.20
C SER A 875 28.25 26.67 -33.30
N ASN A 876 29.18 26.06 -32.54
CA ASN A 876 30.59 26.45 -32.48
C ASN A 876 31.58 25.27 -32.60
N GLY A 877 31.09 24.03 -32.63
CA GLY A 877 31.86 22.79 -32.66
C GLY A 877 31.47 21.88 -33.84
N VAL A 878 31.72 20.58 -33.73
CA VAL A 878 31.42 19.62 -34.81
C VAL A 878 29.92 19.34 -34.86
N GLY A 879 29.36 19.23 -36.06
CA GLY A 879 27.99 18.72 -36.25
C GLY A 879 27.87 17.25 -35.86
N GLY A 880 26.66 16.82 -35.49
CA GLY A 880 26.40 15.44 -35.09
C GLY A 880 26.49 14.47 -36.28
N ALA A 881 26.91 13.22 -36.04
CA ALA A 881 26.89 12.19 -37.08
C ALA A 881 25.44 11.76 -37.41
N GLY A 882 25.18 11.43 -38.66
CA GLY A 882 23.93 10.81 -39.10
C GLY A 882 23.78 9.37 -38.58
N GLY A 883 22.55 8.97 -38.31
CA GLY A 883 22.24 7.61 -37.86
C GLY A 883 22.28 6.59 -39.00
N ASN A 884 22.63 5.34 -38.69
CA ASN A 884 22.64 4.27 -39.70
C ASN A 884 21.22 3.84 -40.07
N GLY A 885 21.00 3.46 -41.32
CA GLY A 885 19.77 2.83 -41.78
C GLY A 885 19.61 1.39 -41.28
N GLY A 886 18.36 0.98 -41.09
CA GLY A 886 17.99 -0.35 -40.60
C GLY A 886 18.20 -1.44 -41.64
N GLY A 887 18.72 -2.59 -41.22
CA GLY A 887 18.91 -3.75 -42.10
C GLY A 887 17.63 -4.56 -42.32
N VAL A 888 17.63 -5.37 -43.38
CA VAL A 888 16.54 -6.32 -43.70
C VAL A 888 17.09 -7.74 -43.81
N ALA A 889 16.47 -8.68 -43.13
CA ALA A 889 16.76 -10.11 -43.24
C ALA A 889 15.51 -10.91 -43.63
N ILE A 890 15.55 -11.53 -44.82
CA ILE A 890 14.47 -12.38 -45.35
C ILE A 890 14.94 -13.84 -45.30
N GLN A 891 14.42 -14.61 -44.35
CA GLN A 891 14.90 -15.97 -44.08
C GLN A 891 14.19 -17.06 -44.91
N GLY A 892 12.94 -16.81 -45.33
CA GLY A 892 12.16 -17.74 -46.16
C GLY A 892 12.39 -17.60 -47.66
N THR A 893 11.75 -18.46 -48.47
CA THR A 893 11.74 -18.38 -49.95
C THR A 893 10.80 -17.29 -50.48
N SER A 894 10.70 -16.17 -49.76
CA SER A 894 9.76 -15.07 -50.02
C SER A 894 9.94 -14.49 -51.43
N SER A 895 8.84 -14.12 -52.08
CA SER A 895 8.84 -13.32 -53.31
C SER A 895 8.74 -11.80 -53.04
N GLY A 896 8.59 -11.38 -51.78
CA GLY A 896 8.50 -9.98 -51.39
C GLY A 896 9.81 -9.22 -51.60
N THR A 897 9.72 -7.91 -51.77
CA THR A 897 10.90 -7.05 -51.94
C THR A 897 11.56 -6.75 -50.60
N GLY A 898 12.89 -6.54 -50.59
CA GLY A 898 13.63 -6.12 -49.39
C GLY A 898 14.46 -4.88 -49.65
N THR A 899 14.15 -3.77 -48.99
CA THR A 899 14.89 -2.51 -49.12
C THR A 899 15.55 -2.15 -47.79
N GLY A 900 16.87 -1.99 -47.76
CA GLY A 900 17.56 -1.43 -46.61
C GLY A 900 17.08 -0.01 -46.33
N GLY A 901 17.09 0.40 -45.06
CA GLY A 901 16.76 1.78 -44.71
C GLY A 901 17.86 2.74 -45.13
N ASP A 902 17.50 3.95 -45.58
CA ASP A 902 18.50 4.99 -45.84
C ASP A 902 19.08 5.53 -44.53
N ALA A 903 20.31 6.02 -44.58
CA ALA A 903 20.94 6.63 -43.43
C ALA A 903 20.54 8.10 -43.25
N GLY A 904 20.73 8.61 -42.04
CA GLY A 904 20.54 10.03 -41.73
C GLY A 904 21.73 10.88 -42.17
N GLN A 905 21.46 12.18 -42.36
CA GLN A 905 22.47 13.16 -42.73
C GLN A 905 23.33 13.57 -41.55
N GLY A 906 24.58 13.96 -41.81
CA GLY A 906 25.43 14.63 -40.84
C GLY A 906 24.95 16.06 -40.57
N GLY A 907 25.00 16.49 -39.32
CA GLY A 907 24.66 17.85 -38.91
C GLY A 907 25.71 18.87 -39.33
N GLY A 908 25.30 20.12 -39.53
CA GLY A 908 26.22 21.22 -39.81
C GLY A 908 26.93 21.75 -38.55
N GLY A 909 28.10 22.39 -38.72
CA GLY A 909 28.76 23.10 -37.62
C GLY A 909 30.03 23.86 -38.03
N SER A 910 30.94 24.09 -37.08
CA SER A 910 32.28 24.60 -37.38
C SER A 910 33.00 23.62 -38.30
N SER A 911 32.92 22.32 -37.98
CA SER A 911 33.18 21.22 -38.91
C SER A 911 31.89 20.41 -39.08
N GLY A 912 31.67 19.85 -40.27
CA GLY A 912 30.50 19.02 -40.55
C GLY A 912 30.55 17.67 -39.85
N GLY A 913 29.39 17.14 -39.45
CA GLY A 913 29.26 15.76 -38.97
C GLY A 913 29.25 14.75 -40.14
N ALA A 914 29.73 13.54 -39.93
CA ALA A 914 29.68 12.49 -40.95
C ALA A 914 28.23 12.01 -41.21
N GLY A 915 27.92 11.60 -42.43
CA GLY A 915 26.67 10.92 -42.76
C GLY A 915 26.63 9.48 -42.24
N GLY A 916 25.43 8.94 -42.03
CA GLY A 916 25.26 7.56 -41.57
C GLY A 916 25.43 6.51 -42.69
N ASN A 917 25.59 5.25 -42.32
CA ASN A 917 25.66 4.14 -43.29
C ASN A 917 24.27 3.59 -43.64
N GLY A 918 24.04 3.24 -44.91
CA GLY A 918 22.80 2.64 -45.39
C GLY A 918 22.60 1.20 -44.88
N GLY A 919 21.34 0.80 -44.77
CA GLY A 919 20.95 -0.52 -44.26
C GLY A 919 21.29 -1.66 -45.22
N ALA A 920 21.90 -2.73 -44.70
CA ALA A 920 22.21 -3.93 -45.48
C ALA A 920 21.00 -4.85 -45.64
N VAL A 921 20.95 -5.60 -46.74
CA VAL A 921 19.89 -6.60 -47.01
C VAL A 921 20.49 -8.00 -47.18
N ILE A 922 19.95 -8.97 -46.45
CA ILE A 922 20.28 -10.39 -46.58
C ILE A 922 19.02 -11.15 -46.93
N THR A 923 19.05 -11.95 -48.00
CA THR A 923 17.87 -12.69 -48.46
C THR A 923 18.15 -14.13 -48.88
N ASN A 924 17.25 -15.03 -48.49
CA ASN A 924 17.08 -16.38 -49.04
C ASN A 924 15.97 -16.44 -50.11
N GLY A 925 15.22 -15.35 -50.28
CA GLY A 925 14.05 -15.25 -51.16
C GLY A 925 14.40 -15.01 -52.62
N THR A 926 13.35 -14.79 -53.42
CA THR A 926 13.40 -14.56 -54.88
C THR A 926 12.98 -13.14 -55.30
N GLY A 927 12.42 -12.35 -54.37
CA GLY A 927 12.05 -10.96 -54.64
C GLY A 927 13.26 -10.03 -54.78
N ALA A 928 13.04 -8.86 -55.41
CA ALA A 928 14.10 -7.87 -55.61
C ALA A 928 14.58 -7.26 -54.28
N VAL A 929 15.88 -7.00 -54.18
CA VAL A 929 16.50 -6.46 -52.97
C VAL A 929 17.43 -5.28 -53.27
N THR A 930 17.35 -4.25 -52.43
CA THR A 930 18.11 -3.01 -52.59
C THR A 930 18.71 -2.59 -51.26
N GLY A 931 20.03 -2.35 -51.21
CA GLY A 931 20.66 -1.76 -50.04
C GLY A 931 20.25 -0.31 -49.85
N GLY A 932 20.20 0.17 -48.60
CA GLY A 932 19.85 1.56 -48.30
C GLY A 932 20.95 2.54 -48.69
N HIS A 933 20.60 3.79 -48.97
CA HIS A 933 21.57 4.83 -49.32
C HIS A 933 22.34 5.35 -48.09
N GLY A 934 23.61 5.70 -48.29
CA GLY A 934 24.42 6.40 -47.30
C GLY A 934 24.00 7.86 -47.14
N GLY A 935 24.15 8.40 -45.94
CA GLY A 935 23.81 9.78 -45.63
C GLY A 935 24.87 10.76 -46.16
N ALA A 936 24.45 11.91 -46.63
CA ALA A 936 25.29 13.07 -46.85
C ALA A 936 26.01 13.54 -45.58
N GLY A 937 27.24 14.00 -45.74
CA GLY A 937 27.99 14.70 -44.71
C GLY A 937 27.48 16.12 -44.48
N GLY A 938 27.62 16.60 -43.25
CA GLY A 938 27.20 17.94 -42.84
C GLY A 938 28.13 19.04 -43.33
N ALA A 939 27.62 20.27 -43.40
CA ALA A 939 28.42 21.42 -43.80
C ALA A 939 29.31 21.95 -42.66
N GLY A 940 30.57 22.25 -42.96
CA GLY A 940 31.50 23.00 -42.11
C GLY A 940 31.51 24.48 -42.49
N THR A 941 31.31 25.38 -41.53
CA THR A 941 31.29 26.82 -41.79
C THR A 941 32.69 27.44 -41.82
N VAL A 942 33.65 26.87 -41.08
CA VAL A 942 35.05 27.33 -41.00
C VAL A 942 36.08 26.18 -41.03
N GLY A 943 35.66 24.96 -40.71
CA GLY A 943 36.43 23.72 -40.73
C GLY A 943 36.06 22.79 -41.88
N VAL A 944 36.49 21.53 -41.80
CA VAL A 944 36.23 20.52 -42.83
C VAL A 944 34.74 20.18 -42.93
N GLY A 945 34.25 19.92 -44.13
CA GLY A 945 32.96 19.28 -44.34
C GLY A 945 32.97 17.85 -43.80
N GLY A 946 31.80 17.32 -43.43
CA GLY A 946 31.69 15.94 -42.97
C GLY A 946 31.73 14.95 -44.13
N ASP A 947 32.21 13.73 -43.88
CA ASP A 947 32.24 12.69 -44.91
C ASP A 947 30.85 12.12 -45.18
N GLY A 948 30.59 11.71 -46.42
CA GLY A 948 29.41 10.94 -46.80
C GLY A 948 29.49 9.50 -46.27
N GLY A 949 28.35 8.97 -45.85
CA GLY A 949 28.24 7.61 -45.34
C GLY A 949 28.18 6.56 -46.44
N THR A 950 28.51 5.32 -46.09
CA THR A 950 28.56 4.21 -47.06
C THR A 950 27.17 3.69 -47.40
N GLY A 951 26.98 3.23 -48.64
CA GLY A 951 25.77 2.54 -49.08
C GLY A 951 25.64 1.13 -48.51
N GLY A 952 24.41 0.68 -48.28
CA GLY A 952 24.10 -0.64 -47.74
C GLY A 952 24.41 -1.77 -48.73
N GLY A 953 25.04 -2.84 -48.24
CA GLY A 953 25.35 -4.01 -49.03
C GLY A 953 24.16 -4.97 -49.20
N VAL A 954 24.23 -5.84 -50.21
CA VAL A 954 23.23 -6.89 -50.48
C VAL A 954 23.90 -8.26 -50.49
N THR A 955 23.31 -9.23 -49.79
CA THR A 955 23.73 -10.64 -49.83
C THR A 955 22.56 -11.55 -50.19
N ILE A 956 22.65 -12.25 -51.32
CA ILE A 956 21.69 -13.27 -51.77
C ILE A 956 22.31 -14.65 -51.52
N GLN A 957 21.78 -15.38 -50.54
CA GLN A 957 22.44 -16.58 -50.00
C GLN A 957 22.10 -17.86 -50.77
N THR A 958 20.92 -17.95 -51.39
CA THR A 958 20.42 -19.17 -52.02
C THR A 958 20.78 -19.25 -53.50
N SER A 959 21.37 -20.37 -53.92
CA SER A 959 21.80 -20.56 -55.32
C SER A 959 20.66 -20.71 -56.32
N SER A 960 19.46 -21.03 -55.83
CA SER A 960 18.23 -21.08 -56.61
C SER A 960 17.46 -19.76 -56.66
N SER A 961 18.01 -18.66 -56.12
CA SER A 961 17.32 -17.37 -56.11
C SER A 961 17.37 -16.68 -57.47
N ALA A 962 16.20 -16.18 -57.90
CA ALA A 962 16.05 -15.28 -59.04
C ALA A 962 16.13 -13.78 -58.67
N ALA A 963 16.45 -13.45 -57.42
CA ALA A 963 16.41 -12.08 -56.93
C ALA A 963 17.37 -11.16 -57.70
N ILE A 964 16.85 -9.99 -58.10
CA ILE A 964 17.66 -8.87 -58.58
C ILE A 964 18.19 -8.11 -57.37
N GLY A 965 19.50 -7.86 -57.31
CA GLY A 965 20.15 -7.21 -56.17
C GLY A 965 20.86 -5.93 -56.54
N THR A 966 20.56 -4.82 -55.88
CA THR A 966 21.22 -3.53 -56.10
C THR A 966 21.83 -3.00 -54.80
N GLY A 967 23.13 -2.73 -54.77
CA GLY A 967 23.76 -2.05 -53.65
C GLY A 967 23.24 -0.62 -53.47
N GLY A 968 23.25 -0.12 -52.24
CA GLY A 968 22.85 1.26 -51.95
C GLY A 968 23.91 2.26 -52.42
N GLY A 969 23.50 3.45 -52.85
CA GLY A 969 24.45 4.52 -53.20
C GLY A 969 25.14 5.10 -51.97
N GLY A 970 26.39 5.55 -52.10
CA GLY A 970 27.12 6.29 -51.09
C GLY A 970 26.62 7.73 -50.94
N GLY A 971 26.76 8.29 -49.75
CA GLY A 971 26.35 9.66 -49.44
C GLY A 971 27.33 10.71 -49.98
N VAL A 972 26.83 11.91 -50.28
CA VAL A 972 27.69 13.02 -50.73
C VAL A 972 28.49 13.63 -49.58
N GLY A 973 29.72 14.06 -49.83
CA GLY A 973 30.54 14.78 -48.87
C GLY A 973 30.02 16.20 -48.60
N GLY A 974 30.16 16.66 -47.35
CA GLY A 974 29.74 18.00 -46.93
C GLY A 974 30.68 19.10 -47.42
N GLY A 975 30.16 20.29 -47.67
CA GLY A 975 30.98 21.46 -48.00
C GLY A 975 31.70 22.04 -46.78
N GLY A 976 32.87 22.65 -46.96
CA GLY A 976 33.64 23.23 -45.86
C GLY A 976 34.79 24.13 -46.29
N SER A 977 35.70 24.48 -45.37
CA SER A 977 36.98 25.08 -45.76
C SER A 977 37.79 24.09 -46.60
N SER A 978 37.83 22.82 -46.20
CA SER A 978 38.07 21.68 -47.09
C SER A 978 36.79 20.85 -47.21
N GLY A 979 36.51 20.29 -48.37
CA GLY A 979 35.35 19.41 -48.57
C GLY A 979 35.51 18.07 -47.86
N GLY A 980 34.42 17.49 -47.38
CA GLY A 980 34.40 16.12 -46.87
C GLY A 980 34.36 15.09 -48.01
N ASP A 981 34.82 13.87 -47.74
CA ASP A 981 34.89 12.82 -48.76
C ASP A 981 33.50 12.25 -49.07
N GLY A 982 33.30 11.76 -50.28
CA GLY A 982 32.10 11.02 -50.68
C GLY A 982 32.11 9.59 -50.15
N GLY A 983 30.94 9.07 -49.78
CA GLY A 983 30.80 7.72 -49.25
C GLY A 983 30.90 6.65 -50.33
N ALA A 984 31.41 5.46 -49.98
CA ALA A 984 31.46 4.33 -50.89
C ALA A 984 30.07 3.73 -51.18
N GLY A 985 29.87 3.22 -52.39
CA GLY A 985 28.69 2.46 -52.78
C GLY A 985 28.64 1.07 -52.14
N GLY A 986 27.44 0.55 -51.91
CA GLY A 986 27.20 -0.76 -51.31
C GLY A 986 27.54 -1.90 -52.27
N GLY A 987 28.26 -2.91 -51.78
CA GLY A 987 28.59 -4.11 -52.55
C GLY A 987 27.45 -5.13 -52.62
N VAL A 988 27.51 -6.03 -53.61
CA VAL A 988 26.55 -7.13 -53.79
C VAL A 988 27.27 -8.47 -53.89
N VAL A 989 26.87 -9.42 -53.05
CA VAL A 989 27.31 -10.82 -53.12
C VAL A 989 26.11 -11.70 -53.43
N THR A 990 26.20 -12.54 -54.47
CA THR A 990 25.10 -13.42 -54.86
C THR A 990 25.55 -14.85 -55.13
N ASN A 991 24.77 -15.80 -54.60
CA ASN A 991 24.77 -17.19 -55.03
C ASN A 991 23.73 -17.47 -56.12
N GLY A 992 22.73 -16.60 -56.30
CA GLY A 992 21.61 -16.78 -57.22
C GLY A 992 21.95 -16.50 -58.68
N PHE A 993 20.92 -16.48 -59.53
CA PHE A 993 21.02 -16.27 -60.98
C PHE A 993 20.36 -14.97 -61.49
N GLY A 994 19.76 -14.18 -60.60
CA GLY A 994 19.27 -12.83 -60.93
C GLY A 994 20.42 -11.81 -61.05
N ASN A 995 20.22 -10.79 -61.89
CA ASN A 995 21.24 -9.77 -62.14
C ASN A 995 21.53 -8.92 -60.91
N VAL A 996 22.77 -8.48 -60.75
CA VAL A 996 23.21 -7.73 -59.58
C VAL A 996 24.07 -6.52 -59.96
N ALA A 997 23.86 -5.41 -59.25
CA ALA A 997 24.58 -4.16 -59.48
C ALA A 997 25.10 -3.57 -58.16
N GLY A 998 26.36 -3.15 -58.14
CA GLY A 998 26.93 -2.38 -57.03
C GLY A 998 26.33 -0.99 -56.96
N GLY A 999 26.31 -0.41 -55.75
CA GLY A 999 25.84 0.97 -55.56
C GLY A 999 26.84 1.99 -56.09
N HIS A 1000 26.35 3.16 -56.47
CA HIS A 1000 27.22 4.27 -56.91
C HIS A 1000 27.96 4.91 -55.72
N GLY A 1001 29.19 5.36 -55.92
CA GLY A 1001 29.91 6.19 -54.96
C GLY A 1001 29.35 7.60 -54.88
N GLY A 1002 29.45 8.24 -53.71
CA GLY A 1002 28.98 9.60 -53.49
C GLY A 1002 29.97 10.66 -53.97
N ASP A 1003 29.47 11.80 -54.44
CA ASP A 1003 30.32 12.93 -54.83
C ASP A 1003 31.02 13.56 -53.60
N GLY A 1004 32.26 14.01 -53.76
CA GLY A 1004 33.03 14.73 -52.74
C GLY A 1004 32.53 16.16 -52.52
N GLY A 1005 32.67 16.66 -51.30
CA GLY A 1005 32.20 17.98 -50.89
C GLY A 1005 33.04 19.13 -51.43
N ALA A 1006 32.44 20.33 -51.53
CA ALA A 1006 33.16 21.52 -51.99
C ALA A 1006 34.06 22.13 -50.89
N GLY A 1007 35.30 22.49 -51.25
CA GLY A 1007 36.24 23.23 -50.42
C GLY A 1007 36.25 24.73 -50.78
N THR A 1008 35.94 25.60 -49.83
CA THR A 1008 35.89 27.05 -50.06
C THR A 1008 37.25 27.73 -49.92
N ALA A 1009 38.21 27.10 -49.22
CA ALA A 1009 39.54 27.65 -48.96
C ALA A 1009 40.69 26.62 -49.05
N GLY A 1010 40.38 25.33 -49.08
CA GLY A 1010 41.30 24.19 -49.12
C GLY A 1010 40.93 23.17 -50.21
N VAL A 1011 41.27 21.90 -50.02
CA VAL A 1011 41.02 20.86 -51.03
C VAL A 1011 39.53 20.50 -51.08
N GLY A 1012 38.99 20.27 -52.27
CA GLY A 1012 37.72 19.57 -52.43
C GLY A 1012 37.82 18.11 -51.97
N GLY A 1013 36.72 17.54 -51.50
CA GLY A 1013 36.69 16.17 -51.00
C GLY A 1013 36.92 15.12 -52.09
N VAL A 1014 37.42 13.95 -51.73
CA VAL A 1014 37.58 12.83 -52.66
C VAL A 1014 36.21 12.21 -52.97
N GLY A 1015 35.97 11.81 -54.22
CA GLY A 1015 34.78 11.06 -54.61
C GLY A 1015 34.79 9.64 -54.06
N GLY A 1016 33.64 9.12 -53.64
CA GLY A 1016 33.52 7.79 -53.08
C GLY A 1016 33.66 6.66 -54.11
N ASP A 1017 34.16 5.51 -53.67
CA ASP A 1017 34.29 4.33 -54.54
C ASP A 1017 32.95 3.71 -54.90
N GLY A 1018 32.86 3.11 -56.09
CA GLY A 1018 31.72 2.32 -56.52
C GLY A 1018 31.66 0.95 -55.82
N GLY A 1019 30.45 0.41 -55.66
CA GLY A 1019 30.23 -0.86 -54.97
C GLY A 1019 30.69 -2.08 -55.77
N ASP A 1020 31.36 -3.00 -55.08
CA ASP A 1020 31.84 -4.26 -55.67
C ASP A 1020 30.73 -5.30 -55.83
N VAL A 1021 30.81 -6.10 -56.89
CA VAL A 1021 29.91 -7.21 -57.16
C VAL A 1021 30.67 -8.54 -57.25
N THR A 1022 30.19 -9.54 -56.52
CA THR A 1022 30.70 -10.91 -56.57
C THR A 1022 29.58 -11.92 -56.81
N VAL A 1023 29.64 -12.64 -57.93
CA VAL A 1023 28.79 -13.81 -58.23
C VAL A 1023 29.58 -15.07 -57.89
N GLN A 1024 29.22 -15.73 -56.79
CA GLN A 1024 30.01 -16.82 -56.20
C GLN A 1024 29.75 -18.19 -56.86
N THR A 1025 28.52 -18.41 -57.33
CA THR A 1025 28.09 -19.73 -57.81
C THR A 1025 28.50 -19.97 -59.26
N ALA A 1026 29.25 -21.06 -59.50
CA ALA A 1026 29.81 -21.38 -60.81
C ALA A 1026 28.77 -21.68 -61.91
N THR A 1027 27.53 -21.97 -61.52
CA THR A 1027 26.42 -22.23 -62.46
C THR A 1027 25.53 -21.01 -62.69
N SER A 1028 25.82 -19.87 -62.05
CA SER A 1028 24.95 -18.69 -62.14
C SER A 1028 25.04 -18.03 -63.52
N SER A 1029 23.90 -17.60 -64.05
CA SER A 1029 23.81 -16.77 -65.26
C SER A 1029 23.71 -15.27 -64.96
N ALA A 1030 23.84 -14.85 -63.69
CA ALA A 1030 23.67 -13.47 -63.28
C ALA A 1030 24.67 -12.54 -63.96
N ILE A 1031 24.19 -11.43 -64.51
CA ILE A 1031 25.06 -10.33 -64.94
C ILE A 1031 25.43 -9.52 -63.69
N GLY A 1032 26.74 -9.34 -63.47
CA GLY A 1032 27.29 -8.51 -62.39
C GLY A 1032 27.83 -7.19 -62.92
N THR A 1033 27.33 -6.07 -62.39
CA THR A 1033 27.80 -4.73 -62.76
C THR A 1033 28.32 -3.97 -61.54
N GLY A 1034 29.61 -3.66 -61.49
CA GLY A 1034 30.18 -2.79 -60.46
C GLY A 1034 29.56 -1.40 -60.51
N GLY A 1035 29.48 -0.73 -59.36
CA GLY A 1035 28.92 0.61 -59.27
C GLY A 1035 29.86 1.68 -59.83
N ASP A 1036 29.32 2.76 -60.40
CA ASP A 1036 30.14 3.92 -60.80
C ASP A 1036 30.63 4.69 -59.57
N ALA A 1037 31.82 5.26 -59.64
CA ALA A 1037 32.38 6.06 -58.56
C ALA A 1037 31.86 7.50 -58.56
N GLY A 1038 31.96 8.15 -57.40
CA GLY A 1038 31.61 9.55 -57.23
C GLY A 1038 32.69 10.50 -57.74
N ARG A 1039 32.28 11.72 -58.09
CA ARG A 1039 33.18 12.78 -58.57
C ARG A 1039 33.91 13.45 -57.40
N GLY A 1040 35.10 13.98 -57.66
CA GLY A 1040 35.83 14.81 -56.72
C GLY A 1040 35.17 16.18 -56.53
N GLY A 1041 35.26 16.73 -55.32
CA GLY A 1041 34.69 18.02 -54.97
C GLY A 1041 35.50 19.20 -55.52
N ASN A 1042 34.84 20.34 -55.76
CA ASN A 1042 35.48 21.55 -56.26
C ASN A 1042 36.15 22.34 -55.13
N GLY A 1043 37.21 23.09 -55.42
CA GLY A 1043 37.85 24.03 -54.48
C GLY A 1043 39.13 24.64 -55.04
N PRO A 1044 39.90 25.45 -54.27
CA PRO A 1044 41.20 25.94 -54.74
C PRO A 1044 42.16 24.84 -55.20
N SER A 1045 42.04 23.64 -54.63
CA SER A 1045 42.55 22.41 -55.25
C SER A 1045 41.40 21.41 -55.33
N GLY A 1046 41.07 20.94 -56.54
CA GLY A 1046 40.01 19.96 -56.76
C GLY A 1046 40.33 18.62 -56.10
N GLY A 1047 39.31 17.95 -55.58
CA GLY A 1047 39.40 16.60 -55.02
C GLY A 1047 39.56 15.53 -56.10
N ALA A 1048 40.16 14.39 -55.75
CA ALA A 1048 40.26 13.26 -56.67
C ALA A 1048 38.89 12.57 -56.87
N GLY A 1049 38.65 11.99 -58.04
CA GLY A 1049 37.50 11.12 -58.27
C GLY A 1049 37.70 9.72 -57.66
N GLY A 1050 36.60 9.05 -57.32
CA GLY A 1050 36.62 7.72 -56.72
C GLY A 1050 36.93 6.60 -57.71
N THR A 1051 37.23 5.41 -57.21
CA THR A 1051 37.46 4.22 -58.04
C THR A 1051 36.16 3.50 -58.39
N GLY A 1052 36.03 3.04 -59.63
CA GLY A 1052 34.86 2.27 -60.08
C GLY A 1052 34.81 0.88 -59.45
N GLY A 1053 33.61 0.40 -59.11
CA GLY A 1053 33.42 -0.87 -58.43
C GLY A 1053 33.83 -2.09 -59.27
N GLN A 1054 34.38 -3.10 -58.61
CA GLN A 1054 34.79 -4.34 -59.23
C GLN A 1054 33.60 -5.24 -59.56
N ALA A 1055 33.70 -6.05 -60.62
CA ALA A 1055 32.75 -7.11 -60.93
C ALA A 1055 33.48 -8.44 -61.13
N VAL A 1056 33.27 -9.40 -60.22
CA VAL A 1056 33.87 -10.74 -60.28
C VAL A 1056 32.78 -11.80 -60.38
N THR A 1057 32.87 -12.66 -61.39
CA THR A 1057 31.90 -13.75 -61.61
C THR A 1057 32.59 -15.10 -61.75
N ASN A 1058 32.18 -16.07 -60.93
CA ASN A 1058 32.56 -17.48 -61.07
C ASN A 1058 31.63 -18.23 -62.04
N GLY A 1059 30.52 -17.62 -62.46
CA GLY A 1059 29.48 -18.19 -63.32
C GLY A 1059 29.64 -17.90 -64.81
N PHE A 1060 28.50 -17.89 -65.50
CA PHE A 1060 28.35 -17.75 -66.96
C PHE A 1060 27.76 -16.40 -67.41
N GLY A 1061 27.43 -15.49 -66.49
CA GLY A 1061 26.95 -14.15 -66.83
C GLY A 1061 28.08 -13.15 -67.07
N ASN A 1062 27.75 -12.02 -67.70
CA ASN A 1062 28.71 -10.94 -67.98
C ASN A 1062 29.14 -10.24 -66.68
N ALA A 1063 30.38 -9.76 -66.66
CA ALA A 1063 30.92 -8.93 -65.60
C ALA A 1063 31.29 -7.56 -66.16
N ASN A 1064 30.72 -6.48 -65.63
CA ASN A 1064 31.02 -5.11 -66.07
C ASN A 1064 31.56 -4.31 -64.89
N GLY A 1065 32.79 -3.82 -64.98
CA GLY A 1065 33.36 -2.91 -63.98
C GLY A 1065 32.72 -1.53 -64.05
N GLY A 1066 32.64 -0.84 -62.91
CA GLY A 1066 32.06 0.50 -62.83
C GLY A 1066 32.99 1.59 -63.37
N ARG A 1067 32.44 2.72 -63.80
CA ARG A 1067 33.23 3.88 -64.25
C ARG A 1067 33.93 4.57 -63.06
N GLY A 1068 35.18 4.99 -63.24
CA GLY A 1068 35.89 5.86 -62.30
C GLY A 1068 35.34 7.29 -62.30
N GLY A 1069 35.40 7.95 -61.14
CA GLY A 1069 34.83 9.27 -60.95
C GLY A 1069 35.68 10.38 -61.56
N ASP A 1070 35.06 11.44 -62.05
CA ASP A 1070 35.80 12.60 -62.58
C ASP A 1070 36.41 13.42 -61.43
N GLY A 1071 37.57 14.04 -61.66
CA GLY A 1071 38.24 14.92 -60.70
C GLY A 1071 37.55 16.29 -60.56
N GLY A 1072 37.64 16.89 -59.37
CA GLY A 1072 37.03 18.19 -59.07
C GLY A 1072 37.75 19.38 -59.69
N THR A 1073 37.03 20.50 -59.87
CA THR A 1073 37.60 21.72 -60.46
C THR A 1073 38.42 22.53 -59.45
N GLY A 1074 39.53 23.11 -59.93
CA GLY A 1074 40.40 24.01 -59.19
C GLY A 1074 40.00 25.49 -59.37
N ASP A 1075 39.19 26.06 -58.49
CA ASP A 1075 38.62 27.41 -58.67
C ASP A 1075 38.98 28.40 -57.55
N ILE A 1076 40.11 29.10 -57.73
CA ILE A 1076 40.33 30.49 -57.26
C ILE A 1076 41.29 31.19 -58.24
N GLY A 1077 40.80 32.18 -58.99
CA GLY A 1077 41.64 33.19 -59.67
C GLY A 1077 42.61 32.70 -60.77
N GLY A 1078 42.46 31.47 -61.28
CA GLY A 1078 43.34 30.91 -62.31
C GLY A 1078 44.66 30.32 -61.81
N THR A 1079 44.77 29.99 -60.52
CA THR A 1079 45.95 29.33 -59.92
C THR A 1079 45.64 28.01 -59.20
N GLY A 1080 44.38 27.56 -59.22
CA GLY A 1080 43.96 26.34 -58.52
C GLY A 1080 44.36 25.06 -59.27
N VAL A 1081 44.63 23.97 -58.56
CA VAL A 1081 45.04 22.68 -59.17
C VAL A 1081 43.80 21.79 -59.40
N GLY A 1082 43.68 21.17 -60.58
CA GLY A 1082 42.59 20.23 -60.87
C GLY A 1082 42.80 18.87 -60.19
N GLY A 1083 41.72 18.23 -59.74
CA GLY A 1083 41.76 16.91 -59.11
C GLY A 1083 41.99 15.77 -60.11
N ALA A 1084 42.64 14.68 -59.71
CA ALA A 1084 42.82 13.51 -60.59
C ALA A 1084 41.49 12.74 -60.78
N GLY A 1085 41.27 12.21 -61.98
CA GLY A 1085 40.20 11.25 -62.25
C GLY A 1085 40.51 9.88 -61.64
N GLY A 1086 39.46 9.19 -61.19
CA GLY A 1086 39.57 7.89 -60.55
C GLY A 1086 39.67 6.72 -61.54
N ALA A 1087 40.23 5.61 -61.09
CA ALA A 1087 40.40 4.41 -61.92
C ALA A 1087 39.06 3.71 -62.19
N GLY A 1088 38.91 3.11 -63.37
CA GLY A 1088 37.77 2.24 -63.69
C GLY A 1088 37.87 0.86 -63.03
N GLY A 1089 36.72 0.23 -62.80
CA GLY A 1089 36.64 -1.08 -62.15
C GLY A 1089 37.11 -2.25 -63.02
N LEU A 1090 37.79 -3.20 -62.40
CA LEU A 1090 38.07 -4.56 -62.85
C LEU A 1090 36.79 -5.32 -63.17
N ALA A 1091 36.79 -6.00 -64.32
CA ALA A 1091 35.88 -7.10 -64.62
C ALA A 1091 36.64 -8.42 -64.71
N ALA A 1092 36.21 -9.44 -63.95
CA ALA A 1092 36.86 -10.75 -63.93
C ALA A 1092 35.86 -11.91 -64.05
N ILE A 1093 36.16 -12.88 -64.92
CA ILE A 1093 35.44 -14.15 -65.05
C ILE A 1093 36.37 -15.30 -64.69
N ASN A 1094 36.09 -15.96 -63.56
CA ASN A 1094 36.88 -17.06 -63.02
C ASN A 1094 36.28 -18.45 -63.36
N SER A 1095 35.75 -18.59 -64.57
CA SER A 1095 35.18 -19.83 -65.08
C SER A 1095 35.83 -20.21 -66.41
N THR A 1096 36.45 -21.39 -66.45
CA THR A 1096 37.18 -21.90 -67.64
C THR A 1096 36.28 -22.24 -68.82
N PHE A 1097 34.96 -22.30 -68.63
CA PHE A 1097 33.98 -22.69 -69.66
C PHE A 1097 32.99 -21.57 -70.02
N SER A 1098 33.17 -20.37 -69.49
CA SER A 1098 32.26 -19.25 -69.73
C SER A 1098 32.52 -18.56 -71.07
N ALA A 1099 31.44 -18.25 -71.80
CA ALA A 1099 31.46 -17.43 -73.01
C ALA A 1099 31.10 -15.96 -72.74
N ALA A 1100 30.86 -15.58 -71.49
CA ALA A 1100 30.53 -14.23 -71.11
C ALA A 1100 31.71 -13.26 -71.29
N THR A 1101 31.38 -11.99 -71.44
CA THR A 1101 32.33 -10.91 -71.69
C THR A 1101 32.61 -10.16 -70.40
N PRO A 1102 33.87 -10.09 -69.92
CA PRO A 1102 34.28 -9.11 -68.94
C PRO A 1102 34.53 -7.75 -69.63
N THR A 1103 33.85 -6.71 -69.17
CA THR A 1103 34.02 -5.32 -69.62
C THR A 1103 34.59 -4.48 -68.49
N GLY A 1104 35.86 -4.08 -68.58
CA GLY A 1104 36.47 -3.17 -67.62
C GLY A 1104 35.81 -1.79 -67.67
N GLY A 1105 35.69 -1.13 -66.52
CA GLY A 1105 35.09 0.19 -66.43
C GLY A 1105 36.01 1.28 -66.98
N ASN A 1106 35.43 2.37 -67.50
CA ASN A 1106 36.24 3.49 -68.00
C ASN A 1106 36.84 4.29 -66.83
N GLY A 1107 38.04 4.86 -67.01
CA GLY A 1107 38.62 5.81 -66.08
C GLY A 1107 37.87 7.16 -66.11
N GLY A 1108 37.89 7.87 -64.99
CA GLY A 1108 37.28 9.19 -64.86
C GLY A 1108 38.16 10.29 -65.46
N ASP A 1109 37.54 11.39 -65.89
CA ASP A 1109 38.24 12.54 -66.46
C ASP A 1109 38.96 13.35 -65.35
N GLY A 1110 40.11 13.96 -65.68
CA GLY A 1110 40.80 14.88 -64.79
C GLY A 1110 40.06 16.21 -64.65
N GLY A 1111 40.07 16.78 -63.46
CA GLY A 1111 39.44 18.07 -63.17
C GLY A 1111 40.20 19.25 -63.79
N THR A 1112 39.47 20.31 -64.14
CA THR A 1112 40.06 21.51 -64.76
C THR A 1112 40.84 22.37 -63.75
N GLY A 1113 42.00 22.92 -64.14
CA GLY A 1113 42.84 23.80 -63.29
C GLY A 1113 44.19 24.16 -63.91
N THR A 1114 45.10 24.74 -63.12
CA THR A 1114 46.47 25.13 -63.51
C THR A 1114 47.54 24.64 -62.51
N PRO A 1115 48.17 23.46 -62.74
CA PRO A 1115 47.86 22.50 -63.80
C PRO A 1115 46.52 21.78 -63.55
N GLY A 1116 45.90 21.27 -64.62
CA GLY A 1116 44.74 20.40 -64.52
C GLY A 1116 45.10 19.00 -64.00
N GLY A 1117 44.06 18.22 -63.70
CA GLY A 1117 44.18 16.89 -63.13
C GLY A 1117 44.56 15.80 -64.14
N ALA A 1118 45.19 14.74 -63.64
CA ALA A 1118 45.42 13.55 -64.45
C ALA A 1118 44.10 12.79 -64.71
N GLY A 1119 43.89 12.22 -65.89
CA GLY A 1119 42.79 11.27 -66.12
C GLY A 1119 43.08 9.93 -65.45
N GLY A 1120 42.02 9.22 -65.04
CA GLY A 1120 42.14 7.93 -64.37
C GLY A 1120 42.42 6.77 -65.33
N ASP A 1121 43.04 5.71 -64.82
CA ASP A 1121 43.29 4.49 -65.59
C ASP A 1121 41.99 3.75 -65.93
N GLY A 1122 41.95 3.12 -67.10
CA GLY A 1122 40.87 2.20 -67.47
C GLY A 1122 40.94 0.89 -66.68
N GLY A 1123 39.78 0.34 -66.33
CA GLY A 1123 39.66 -0.91 -65.59
C GLY A 1123 40.15 -2.13 -66.39
N ALA A 1124 40.86 -3.02 -65.70
CA ALA A 1124 41.31 -4.27 -66.29
C ALA A 1124 40.12 -5.20 -66.59
N ALA A 1125 40.25 -6.06 -67.59
CA ALA A 1125 39.28 -7.10 -67.89
C ALA A 1125 40.00 -8.44 -68.04
N THR A 1126 39.53 -9.48 -67.35
CA THR A 1126 40.19 -10.80 -67.33
C THR A 1126 39.16 -11.93 -67.42
N THR A 1127 39.48 -12.99 -68.17
CA THR A 1127 38.65 -14.20 -68.25
C THR A 1127 39.53 -15.44 -68.26
N GLN A 1128 39.09 -16.49 -67.57
CA GLN A 1128 39.65 -17.84 -67.71
C GLN A 1128 38.93 -18.65 -68.80
N GLY A 1129 37.84 -18.13 -69.35
CA GLY A 1129 36.99 -18.79 -70.34
C GLY A 1129 37.28 -18.41 -71.79
N ILE A 1130 36.30 -18.62 -72.67
CA ILE A 1130 36.39 -18.39 -74.13
C ILE A 1130 35.77 -17.07 -74.60
N GLY A 1131 35.22 -16.27 -73.68
CA GLY A 1131 34.57 -14.99 -73.98
C GLY A 1131 35.56 -13.88 -74.40
N THR A 1132 35.05 -12.86 -75.09
CA THR A 1132 35.85 -11.69 -75.53
C THR A 1132 36.10 -10.74 -74.38
N VAL A 1133 37.34 -10.28 -74.22
CA VAL A 1133 37.73 -9.32 -73.17
C VAL A 1133 37.66 -7.89 -73.69
N VAL A 1134 37.00 -6.99 -72.95
CA VAL A 1134 36.91 -5.56 -73.30
C VAL A 1134 37.51 -4.74 -72.15
N PRO A 1135 38.77 -4.28 -72.23
CA PRO A 1135 39.35 -3.40 -71.20
C PRO A 1135 38.71 -2.00 -71.24
N GLY A 1136 38.70 -1.31 -70.11
CA GLY A 1136 38.19 0.05 -70.00
C GLY A 1136 39.11 1.08 -70.66
N THR A 1137 38.54 2.21 -71.09
CA THR A 1137 39.33 3.33 -71.65
C THR A 1137 39.84 4.26 -70.54
N PRO A 1138 41.09 4.75 -70.61
CA PRO A 1138 41.57 5.81 -69.71
C PRO A 1138 40.77 7.11 -69.88
N GLY A 1139 40.65 7.88 -68.80
CA GLY A 1139 40.03 9.20 -68.82
C GLY A 1139 40.90 10.28 -69.45
N SER A 1140 40.30 11.41 -69.79
CA SER A 1140 40.99 12.57 -70.36
C SER A 1140 41.71 13.41 -69.30
N HIS A 1141 42.78 14.11 -69.67
CA HIS A 1141 43.45 15.09 -68.80
C HIS A 1141 42.71 16.44 -68.83
N GLY A 1142 42.62 17.12 -67.67
CA GLY A 1142 41.84 18.34 -67.46
C GLY A 1142 42.58 19.67 -67.66
#